data_AF-A0A6L8W3R4-F1
#
_entry.id   AF-A0A6L8W3R4-F1
#
_cell.length_a   1.000
_cell.length_b   1.000
_cell.length_c   1.000
_cell.angle_alpha   90.00
_cell.angle_beta   90.00
_cell.angle_gamma   90.00
#
_symmetry.space_group_name_H-M   'P 1'
#
loop_
_entity.id
_entity.type
_entity.pdbx_description
1 polymer ?
#
loop_
_entity_poly.entity_id
_entity_poly.type
_entity_poly.pdbx_seq_one_letter_code
_entity_poly.pdbx_strand_id
1 'polypeptide(L)'
;MANTTITVSNSAELSAALNSATGGETIVLNSGYYGDLSVYNADFNSEVTVISANPDNMAVFETITVNNSANLTFDSIEVDFNPTVNTYSHESSLLISNSSDITVRNSHIEGDVATQNGVGSVAGYPVGRGVTAEYSQNITFENNDISYFQKGIILIEAENIDILNNSIENLRLSHIAGADVHDVTIDGNYLGAVTPYNYGGAGDHGDYIHFWINTGQSQNSSDINITNNFFAEAEGDRMMGVYLEDHWGESASFEDVVIDNNVFHLADHQSILVEGAQGIDITNNTMLQSSGAPNDAPGVVLSLGVSGAVITDNIFSAPIAELTNDIQIVSESNNIIVQNTNPNGANYVGDLFNNALAYNPDLGDLQQSDNLNTGASLTEAGTGTSSGNTGGNNNTPEEPTTETPEEPVDETPDEPVVETPEEPVNETPEEPVDDNTGPTTPTETSVLINAAMNGSTANAADANSDDDTASSSVSFEQVGNREAAKLNDGVIIYDANDKFINNDAYTLTFDFKKEAGAEDASGYAIYYSSSFVVKINADSIMAAVVTSNGTSWVTLDDVDINNTDWHQMTLTFSGEAGEAIFYVDGEEVATVSGLEGATQSGSAWHDFYVGGEFGDSFNGLVDNVMFAQGAITADQAGEAYANMVDGTDTSNEEPVDETPEVPEEPVDETPEEPVDETPVEPEEPVDETPEEPVDGGNGNSDIPSLEDEIEIAALDQAASNIGDGIINLGMGEEYFGHEDFTASVTFALDSLDDGRQRLLWNHTNYGVQVEDDDLVIYFAEDGGQMKVYTFENAITDTDWHDVQLVLDGDADTFSVYLDGQALRVDDAVTGGIADAKWWDVTVGGTAFQNTDEFQGKIADYSIIDQSLDIDASQSVFERTAYVDSFDEHNGSDLDIIGVALTEDSLDFA
;
A
#
# COMPACT_ATOMS: atom_id res chain seq x y z
N MET A 1 36.65 -20.36 35.42
CA MET A 1 37.47 -20.40 36.66
C MET A 1 36.94 -21.51 37.57
N ALA A 2 36.52 -21.29 38.81
CA ALA A 2 35.62 -22.23 39.49
C ALA A 2 34.20 -21.72 39.27
N ASN A 3 33.36 -22.47 38.54
CA ASN A 3 31.98 -22.06 38.27
C ASN A 3 31.29 -21.81 39.61
N THR A 4 30.90 -20.56 39.83
CA THR A 4 30.34 -20.11 41.11
C THR A 4 28.84 -19.98 40.92
N THR A 5 28.09 -20.90 41.53
CA THR A 5 26.63 -20.89 41.51
C THR A 5 26.11 -19.93 42.58
N ILE A 6 25.27 -18.98 42.18
CA ILE A 6 24.60 -18.01 43.05
C ILE A 6 23.11 -18.26 42.95
N THR A 7 22.44 -18.68 44.02
CA THR A 7 20.98 -18.86 44.00
C THR A 7 20.29 -17.60 44.52
N VAL A 8 19.30 -17.11 43.77
CA VAL A 8 18.53 -15.89 44.06
C VAL A 8 17.02 -16.19 44.02
N SER A 9 16.21 -15.40 44.71
CA SER A 9 14.77 -15.67 44.90
C SER A 9 13.87 -14.45 44.70
N ASN A 10 14.40 -13.37 44.11
CA ASN A 10 13.73 -12.11 43.80
C ASN A 10 14.68 -11.21 42.98
N SER A 11 14.13 -10.18 42.33
CA SER A 11 14.89 -9.20 41.55
C SER A 11 16.03 -8.53 42.33
N ALA A 12 15.82 -8.09 43.56
CA ALA A 12 16.88 -7.44 44.35
C ALA A 12 18.09 -8.37 44.62
N GLU A 13 17.87 -9.68 44.76
CA GLU A 13 18.95 -10.67 44.85
C GLU A 13 19.62 -10.92 43.49
N LEU A 14 18.85 -10.95 42.39
CA LEU A 14 19.36 -11.09 41.02
C LEU A 14 20.22 -9.89 40.61
N SER A 15 19.73 -8.66 40.75
CA SER A 15 20.50 -7.45 40.48
C SER A 15 21.78 -7.39 41.33
N ALA A 16 21.73 -7.82 42.60
CA ALA A 16 22.91 -7.90 43.44
C ALA A 16 23.91 -8.99 43.00
N ALA A 17 23.42 -10.11 42.44
CA ALA A 17 24.26 -11.16 41.87
C ALA A 17 24.96 -10.67 40.59
N LEU A 18 24.22 -10.12 39.63
CA LEU A 18 24.74 -9.55 38.38
C LEU A 18 25.78 -8.45 38.63
N ASN A 19 25.48 -7.47 39.50
CA ASN A 19 26.42 -6.42 39.93
C ASN A 19 27.68 -6.94 40.65
N SER A 20 27.72 -8.23 41.03
CA SER A 20 28.86 -8.86 41.70
C SER A 20 29.59 -9.91 40.86
N ALA A 21 29.01 -10.30 39.72
CA ALA A 21 29.55 -11.28 38.80
C ALA A 21 30.78 -10.70 38.07
N THR A 22 31.65 -11.58 37.61
CA THR A 22 32.93 -11.20 36.98
C THR A 22 33.25 -12.04 35.75
N GLY A 23 32.57 -13.16 35.57
CA GLY A 23 32.64 -14.07 34.44
C GLY A 23 32.72 -15.54 34.86
N GLY A 24 31.85 -16.38 34.30
CA GLY A 24 31.77 -17.81 34.60
C GLY A 24 30.95 -18.13 35.86
N GLU A 25 30.13 -17.21 36.35
CA GLU A 25 29.11 -17.45 37.36
C GLU A 25 27.81 -18.02 36.74
N THR A 26 27.07 -18.81 37.52
CA THR A 26 25.73 -19.29 37.15
C THR A 26 24.75 -18.77 38.20
N ILE A 27 23.87 -17.86 37.82
CA ILE A 27 22.85 -17.26 38.67
C ILE A 27 21.58 -18.08 38.51
N VAL A 28 21.24 -18.85 39.54
CA VAL A 28 20.09 -19.78 39.56
C VAL A 28 18.89 -19.10 40.20
N LEU A 29 17.84 -18.88 39.41
CA LEU A 29 16.59 -18.24 39.82
C LEU A 29 15.66 -19.28 40.46
N ASN A 30 15.21 -19.06 41.70
CA ASN A 30 14.06 -19.80 42.20
C ASN A 30 12.80 -19.28 41.50
N SER A 31 11.88 -20.17 41.12
CA SER A 31 10.65 -19.80 40.43
C SER A 31 9.84 -18.72 41.17
N GLY A 32 9.25 -17.81 40.40
CA GLY A 32 8.49 -16.67 40.88
C GLY A 32 8.63 -15.48 39.93
N TYR A 33 7.87 -14.43 40.21
CA TYR A 33 7.90 -13.18 39.44
C TYR A 33 9.04 -12.27 39.92
N TYR A 34 9.87 -11.83 38.98
CA TYR A 34 10.99 -10.91 39.17
C TYR A 34 10.63 -9.49 38.71
N GLY A 35 9.65 -9.33 37.82
CA GLY A 35 9.30 -8.06 37.18
C GLY A 35 10.36 -7.62 36.19
N ASP A 36 10.49 -6.31 35.98
CA ASP A 36 11.45 -5.73 35.06
C ASP A 36 12.91 -6.04 35.46
N LEU A 37 13.71 -6.47 34.50
CA LEU A 37 15.15 -6.65 34.65
C LEU A 37 15.90 -5.75 33.67
N SER A 38 16.61 -4.76 34.19
CA SER A 38 17.54 -3.97 33.38
C SER A 38 18.99 -4.32 33.72
N VAL A 39 19.78 -4.63 32.69
CA VAL A 39 21.20 -4.95 32.74
C VAL A 39 21.94 -3.93 31.89
N TYR A 40 22.71 -3.05 32.54
CA TYR A 40 23.45 -1.97 31.90
C TYR A 40 24.94 -2.09 32.20
N ASN A 41 25.79 -1.85 31.20
CA ASN A 41 27.25 -1.75 31.35
C ASN A 41 27.90 -3.02 31.95
N ALA A 42 27.35 -4.19 31.62
CA ALA A 42 27.76 -5.48 32.19
C ALA A 42 28.64 -6.28 31.23
N ASP A 43 29.91 -5.89 31.10
CA ASP A 43 30.96 -6.63 30.38
C ASP A 43 31.61 -7.68 31.31
N PHE A 44 31.24 -8.96 31.15
CA PHE A 44 31.80 -10.06 31.93
C PHE A 44 33.01 -10.70 31.25
N ASN A 45 34.05 -11.09 32.02
CA ASN A 45 35.29 -11.67 31.46
C ASN A 45 35.12 -13.05 30.77
N SER A 46 33.92 -13.62 30.84
CA SER A 46 33.43 -14.85 30.18
C SER A 46 31.97 -15.05 30.57
N GLU A 47 31.16 -15.70 29.73
CA GLU A 47 29.77 -16.12 29.98
C GLU A 47 29.31 -16.13 31.47
N VAL A 48 28.31 -15.32 31.78
CA VAL A 48 27.48 -15.44 32.99
C VAL A 48 26.12 -16.00 32.58
N THR A 49 25.70 -17.11 33.17
CA THR A 49 24.41 -17.73 32.85
C THR A 49 23.37 -17.39 33.92
N VAL A 50 22.25 -16.78 33.54
CA VAL A 50 21.02 -16.61 34.32
C VAL A 50 20.07 -17.76 33.94
N ILE A 51 19.70 -18.62 34.89
CA ILE A 51 18.95 -19.84 34.60
C ILE A 51 17.90 -20.16 35.67
N SER A 52 16.70 -20.62 35.26
CA SER A 52 15.70 -21.09 36.22
C SER A 52 16.13 -22.38 36.94
N ALA A 53 15.84 -22.47 38.24
CA ALA A 53 16.07 -23.66 39.05
C ALA A 53 15.16 -24.86 38.65
N ASN A 54 14.07 -24.57 37.94
CA ASN A 54 13.13 -25.55 37.42
C ASN A 54 12.60 -25.08 36.06
N PRO A 55 12.88 -25.77 34.94
CA PRO A 55 12.34 -25.39 33.63
C PRO A 55 10.82 -25.64 33.53
N ASP A 56 10.27 -26.62 34.27
CA ASP A 56 8.82 -26.90 34.30
C ASP A 56 7.98 -25.82 35.05
N ASN A 57 8.62 -24.76 35.56
CA ASN A 57 8.00 -23.66 36.31
C ASN A 57 9.07 -22.55 36.44
N MET A 58 9.24 -21.76 35.39
CA MET A 58 10.37 -20.84 35.22
C MET A 58 10.32 -19.66 36.21
N ALA A 59 11.33 -18.81 36.15
CA ALA A 59 11.29 -17.48 36.74
C ALA A 59 10.77 -16.49 35.69
N VAL A 60 9.77 -15.70 36.08
CA VAL A 60 8.99 -14.83 35.20
C VAL A 60 9.50 -13.40 35.31
N PHE A 61 9.79 -12.78 34.18
CA PHE A 61 10.08 -11.36 34.01
C PHE A 61 8.91 -10.68 33.30
N GLU A 62 8.73 -9.39 33.54
CA GLU A 62 7.75 -8.58 32.79
C GLU A 62 8.42 -8.04 31.51
N THR A 63 9.60 -7.45 31.69
CA THR A 63 10.49 -6.99 30.63
C THR A 63 11.94 -7.32 30.95
N ILE A 64 12.78 -7.45 29.93
CA ILE A 64 14.23 -7.57 30.05
C ILE A 64 14.91 -6.56 29.12
N THR A 65 15.72 -5.66 29.67
CA THR A 65 16.59 -4.75 28.91
C THR A 65 18.04 -5.11 29.15
N VAL A 66 18.80 -5.36 28.09
CA VAL A 66 20.25 -5.59 28.09
C VAL A 66 20.88 -4.52 27.21
N ASN A 67 21.55 -3.55 27.82
CA ASN A 67 22.19 -2.46 27.08
C ASN A 67 23.68 -2.32 27.45
N ASN A 68 24.52 -2.07 26.44
CA ASN A 68 25.98 -1.92 26.58
C ASN A 68 26.61 -3.04 27.42
N SER A 69 26.26 -4.29 27.13
CA SER A 69 26.60 -5.45 27.98
C SER A 69 27.12 -6.61 27.13
N ALA A 70 27.89 -7.52 27.76
CA ALA A 70 28.45 -8.65 27.05
C ALA A 70 28.64 -9.92 27.88
N ASN A 71 28.69 -11.05 27.17
CA ASN A 71 28.95 -12.39 27.74
C ASN A 71 27.86 -12.81 28.76
N LEU A 72 26.59 -12.74 28.35
CA LEU A 72 25.43 -13.02 29.20
C LEU A 72 24.45 -13.99 28.51
N THR A 73 24.01 -15.02 29.24
CA THR A 73 23.04 -15.99 28.75
C THR A 73 21.82 -16.04 29.64
N PHE A 74 20.64 -15.97 29.05
CA PHE A 74 19.36 -16.31 29.66
C PHE A 74 18.96 -17.72 29.20
N ASP A 75 18.72 -18.62 30.14
CA ASP A 75 18.42 -20.03 29.89
C ASP A 75 17.19 -20.46 30.67
N SER A 76 16.17 -20.99 29.98
CA SER A 76 14.94 -21.46 30.61
C SER A 76 14.25 -20.37 31.47
N ILE A 77 14.06 -19.17 30.94
CA ILE A 77 13.31 -18.08 31.58
C ILE A 77 11.95 -17.88 30.91
N GLU A 78 11.06 -17.16 31.59
CA GLU A 78 9.74 -16.76 31.07
C GLU A 78 9.69 -15.23 31.06
N VAL A 79 9.25 -14.64 29.95
CA VAL A 79 8.88 -13.22 29.82
C VAL A 79 7.38 -13.19 29.55
N ASP A 80 6.63 -12.55 30.44
CA ASP A 80 5.17 -12.42 30.48
C ASP A 80 4.87 -10.92 30.35
N PHE A 81 4.69 -10.45 29.12
CA PHE A 81 4.56 -9.03 28.80
C PHE A 81 3.10 -8.61 28.76
N ASN A 82 2.70 -7.75 29.70
CA ASN A 82 1.31 -7.31 29.87
C ASN A 82 1.10 -5.90 29.28
N PRO A 83 0.75 -5.76 27.98
CA PRO A 83 0.56 -4.48 27.34
C PRO A 83 -0.57 -3.65 27.94
N THR A 84 -0.41 -2.33 27.83
CA THR A 84 -1.41 -1.34 28.25
C THR A 84 -1.99 -0.60 27.05
N VAL A 85 -3.01 0.23 27.27
CA VAL A 85 -3.55 1.14 26.23
C VAL A 85 -2.51 2.15 25.71
N ASN A 86 -1.43 2.38 26.47
CA ASN A 86 -0.32 3.24 26.09
C ASN A 86 0.87 2.46 25.50
N THR A 87 0.78 1.14 25.37
CA THR A 87 1.89 0.34 24.83
C THR A 87 1.99 0.55 23.31
N TYR A 88 3.15 1.01 22.87
CA TYR A 88 3.44 1.25 21.47
C TYR A 88 3.79 -0.05 20.73
N SER A 89 3.60 -0.04 19.40
CA SER A 89 3.99 -1.11 18.48
C SER A 89 5.48 -1.45 18.50
N HIS A 90 6.32 -0.51 18.94
CA HIS A 90 7.78 -0.65 19.00
C HIS A 90 8.34 -1.04 20.38
N GLU A 91 7.52 -1.03 21.44
CA GLU A 91 7.95 -1.51 22.77
C GLU A 91 8.31 -3.00 22.68
N SER A 92 9.41 -3.40 23.34
CA SER A 92 9.92 -4.78 23.27
C SER A 92 9.91 -5.45 24.64
N SER A 93 9.43 -6.69 24.72
CA SER A 93 9.49 -7.47 25.98
C SER A 93 10.93 -7.81 26.36
N LEU A 94 11.78 -8.07 25.36
CA LEU A 94 13.21 -8.28 25.51
C LEU A 94 13.98 -7.37 24.53
N LEU A 95 14.71 -6.39 25.06
CA LEU A 95 15.55 -5.46 24.27
C LEU A 95 17.03 -5.76 24.53
N ILE A 96 17.78 -6.06 23.47
CA ILE A 96 19.24 -6.18 23.46
C ILE A 96 19.78 -5.04 22.60
N SER A 97 20.48 -4.09 23.21
CA SER A 97 20.95 -2.87 22.57
C SER A 97 22.44 -2.68 22.81
N ASN A 98 23.22 -2.26 21.80
CA ASN A 98 24.65 -1.95 21.96
C ASN A 98 25.48 -3.09 22.61
N SER A 99 25.11 -4.35 22.39
CA SER A 99 25.57 -5.49 23.21
C SER A 99 26.21 -6.60 22.38
N SER A 100 26.93 -7.52 23.03
CA SER A 100 27.58 -8.63 22.31
C SER A 100 27.75 -9.92 23.11
N ASP A 101 27.88 -11.06 22.44
CA ASP A 101 27.96 -12.38 23.07
C ASP A 101 26.76 -12.63 24.02
N ILE A 102 25.54 -12.39 23.52
CA ILE A 102 24.29 -12.56 24.27
C ILE A 102 23.55 -13.79 23.75
N THR A 103 23.03 -14.61 24.66
CA THR A 103 22.21 -15.78 24.28
C THR A 103 20.91 -15.82 25.05
N VAL A 104 19.78 -16.02 24.37
CA VAL A 104 18.50 -16.37 24.97
C VAL A 104 18.11 -17.74 24.44
N ARG A 105 17.94 -18.72 25.33
CA ARG A 105 17.64 -20.10 24.92
C ARG A 105 16.72 -20.86 25.86
N ASN A 106 16.04 -21.88 25.32
CA ASN A 106 15.08 -22.72 26.06
C ASN A 106 13.96 -21.94 26.76
N SER A 107 13.68 -20.70 26.34
CA SER A 107 12.86 -19.73 27.08
C SER A 107 11.50 -19.50 26.44
N HIS A 108 10.55 -19.04 27.25
CA HIS A 108 9.19 -18.68 26.84
C HIS A 108 9.07 -17.15 26.83
N ILE A 109 8.59 -16.57 25.73
CA ILE A 109 8.44 -15.12 25.55
C ILE A 109 7.03 -14.89 25.01
N GLU A 110 6.12 -14.42 25.87
CA GLU A 110 4.69 -14.30 25.57
C GLU A 110 4.21 -12.87 25.83
N GLY A 111 3.51 -12.31 24.85
CA GLY A 111 2.76 -11.06 24.99
C GLY A 111 1.27 -11.31 25.30
N ASP A 112 0.45 -10.27 25.20
CA ASP A 112 -1.00 -10.40 25.29
C ASP A 112 -1.67 -9.55 24.21
N VAL A 113 -2.96 -9.80 23.98
CA VAL A 113 -3.79 -8.97 23.11
C VAL A 113 -4.18 -7.68 23.82
N ALA A 114 -4.17 -6.56 23.08
CA ALA A 114 -4.62 -5.30 23.63
C ALA A 114 -6.12 -5.37 24.00
N THR A 115 -6.47 -4.87 25.19
CA THR A 115 -7.87 -4.92 25.68
C THR A 115 -8.74 -3.77 25.19
N GLN A 116 -8.13 -2.73 24.65
CA GLN A 116 -8.73 -1.48 24.14
C GLN A 116 -7.86 -0.94 22.99
N ASN A 117 -8.41 -0.08 22.14
CA ASN A 117 -7.63 0.66 21.15
C ASN A 117 -6.79 1.74 21.86
N GLY A 118 -5.60 2.03 21.33
CA GLY A 118 -4.66 3.01 21.85
C GLY A 118 -3.54 3.31 20.86
N VAL A 119 -2.48 3.99 21.31
CA VAL A 119 -1.51 4.70 20.43
C VAL A 119 -0.78 3.80 19.41
N GLY A 120 -0.59 2.51 19.73
CA GLY A 120 -0.14 1.50 18.76
C GLY A 120 -0.91 0.18 18.86
N SER A 121 -2.08 0.20 19.51
CA SER A 121 -2.80 -1.01 19.95
C SER A 121 -4.22 -1.08 19.40
N VAL A 122 -4.64 -2.28 18.98
CA VAL A 122 -5.99 -2.56 18.47
C VAL A 122 -6.65 -3.63 19.34
N ALA A 123 -7.85 -3.35 19.83
CA ALA A 123 -8.54 -4.22 20.77
C ALA A 123 -8.77 -5.64 20.20
N GLY A 124 -8.25 -6.65 20.89
CA GLY A 124 -8.34 -8.05 20.50
C GLY A 124 -7.14 -8.58 19.69
N TYR A 125 -6.15 -7.74 19.36
CA TYR A 125 -4.96 -8.12 18.61
C TYR A 125 -3.68 -8.00 19.45
N PRO A 126 -2.65 -8.81 19.17
CA PRO A 126 -1.31 -8.66 19.75
C PRO A 126 -0.69 -7.27 19.53
N VAL A 127 0.17 -6.82 20.44
CA VAL A 127 0.87 -5.53 20.38
C VAL A 127 2.32 -5.66 20.86
N GLY A 128 3.19 -4.75 20.42
CA GLY A 128 4.61 -4.72 20.80
C GLY A 128 5.46 -5.78 20.10
N ARG A 129 6.71 -5.90 20.53
CA ARG A 129 7.72 -6.78 19.95
C ARG A 129 8.14 -7.85 20.97
N GLY A 130 8.29 -9.09 20.53
CA GLY A 130 8.82 -10.16 21.37
C GLY A 130 10.24 -9.85 21.79
N VAL A 131 11.12 -9.69 20.80
CA VAL A 131 12.54 -9.40 20.98
C VAL A 131 12.98 -8.30 20.01
N THR A 132 13.84 -7.38 20.45
CA THR A 132 14.63 -6.51 19.57
C THR A 132 16.12 -6.69 19.88
N ALA A 133 16.93 -6.86 18.84
CA ALA A 133 18.40 -6.82 18.89
C ALA A 133 18.90 -5.71 17.97
N GLU A 134 19.40 -4.63 18.56
CA GLU A 134 19.82 -3.40 17.87
C GLU A 134 21.29 -3.06 18.18
N TYR A 135 22.04 -2.56 17.18
CA TYR A 135 23.44 -2.14 17.33
C TYR A 135 24.33 -3.20 18.00
N SER A 136 24.07 -4.48 17.70
CA SER A 136 24.53 -5.62 18.50
C SER A 136 25.12 -6.74 17.65
N GLN A 137 26.03 -7.53 18.22
CA GLN A 137 26.74 -8.59 17.48
C GLN A 137 26.92 -9.90 18.27
N ASN A 138 27.04 -11.04 17.60
CA ASN A 138 27.15 -12.36 18.23
C ASN A 138 25.96 -12.65 19.15
N ILE A 139 24.75 -12.57 18.62
CA ILE A 139 23.50 -12.76 19.38
C ILE A 139 22.86 -14.08 18.97
N THR A 140 22.48 -14.92 19.95
CA THR A 140 21.87 -16.22 19.70
C THR A 140 20.49 -16.34 20.36
N PHE A 141 19.47 -16.61 19.55
CA PHE A 141 18.13 -17.00 19.95
C PHE A 141 17.93 -18.47 19.60
N GLU A 142 18.07 -19.38 20.57
CA GLU A 142 18.04 -20.85 20.34
C GLU A 142 16.90 -21.54 21.10
N ASN A 143 16.03 -22.29 20.41
CA ASN A 143 15.02 -23.15 21.04
C ASN A 143 14.10 -22.38 22.01
N ASN A 144 13.64 -21.19 21.62
CA ASN A 144 12.64 -20.41 22.36
C ASN A 144 11.25 -20.56 21.76
N ASP A 145 10.23 -20.28 22.57
CA ASP A 145 8.84 -20.12 22.15
C ASP A 145 8.47 -18.63 22.26
N ILE A 146 8.01 -18.03 21.17
CA ILE A 146 7.72 -16.59 21.04
C ILE A 146 6.32 -16.41 20.46
N SER A 147 5.40 -15.82 21.22
CA SER A 147 4.01 -15.67 20.78
C SER A 147 3.27 -14.44 21.33
N TYR A 148 2.14 -14.10 20.70
CA TYR A 148 1.26 -13.00 21.10
C TYR A 148 1.89 -11.60 21.11
N PHE A 149 2.77 -11.33 20.16
CA PHE A 149 3.30 -9.98 19.87
C PHE A 149 2.81 -9.45 18.52
N GLN A 150 2.95 -8.13 18.29
CA GLN A 150 2.75 -7.58 16.96
C GLN A 150 3.85 -8.06 15.99
N LYS A 151 5.12 -7.98 16.40
CA LYS A 151 6.25 -8.57 15.66
C LYS A 151 7.09 -9.47 16.57
N GLY A 152 7.69 -10.53 16.03
CA GLY A 152 8.44 -11.53 16.79
C GLY A 152 9.83 -11.03 17.22
N ILE A 153 10.82 -11.18 16.33
CA ILE A 153 12.21 -10.75 16.51
C ILE A 153 12.51 -9.59 15.55
N ILE A 154 13.02 -8.48 16.09
CA ILE A 154 13.49 -7.33 15.31
C ILE A 154 15.01 -7.23 15.36
N LEU A 155 15.64 -7.03 14.19
CA LEU A 155 17.09 -6.84 14.04
C LEU A 155 17.36 -5.45 13.44
N ILE A 156 18.22 -4.62 14.04
CA ILE A 156 18.59 -3.31 13.48
C ILE A 156 20.11 -3.12 13.63
N GLU A 157 20.84 -2.89 12.53
CA GLU A 157 22.31 -2.73 12.55
C GLU A 157 22.98 -3.89 13.33
N ALA A 158 22.70 -5.12 12.89
CA ALA A 158 22.99 -6.35 13.62
C ALA A 158 23.92 -7.29 12.82
N GLU A 159 24.98 -7.80 13.47
CA GLU A 159 26.03 -8.63 12.85
C GLU A 159 26.21 -9.98 13.56
N ASN A 160 26.32 -11.09 12.83
CA ASN A 160 26.52 -12.44 13.38
C ASN A 160 25.37 -12.83 14.36
N ILE A 161 24.19 -13.06 13.78
CA ILE A 161 22.94 -13.33 14.52
C ILE A 161 22.44 -14.74 14.21
N ASP A 162 22.32 -15.57 15.24
CA ASP A 162 21.83 -16.95 15.19
C ASP A 162 20.37 -17.03 15.68
N ILE A 163 19.40 -17.26 14.79
CA ILE A 163 18.00 -17.55 15.11
C ILE A 163 17.75 -19.04 14.80
N LEU A 164 17.86 -19.89 15.82
CA LEU A 164 17.98 -21.35 15.67
C LEU A 164 16.86 -22.13 16.36
N ASN A 165 16.12 -22.95 15.63
CA ASN A 165 15.14 -23.92 16.17
C ASN A 165 14.06 -23.31 17.08
N ASN A 166 13.69 -22.05 16.89
CA ASN A 166 12.63 -21.39 17.67
C ASN A 166 11.24 -21.74 17.12
N SER A 167 10.23 -21.65 17.98
CA SER A 167 8.83 -21.52 17.60
C SER A 167 8.46 -20.04 17.69
N ILE A 168 7.99 -19.45 16.59
CA ILE A 168 7.46 -18.08 16.57
C ILE A 168 6.06 -18.16 15.96
N GLU A 169 5.01 -17.92 16.74
CA GLU A 169 3.63 -18.08 16.26
C GLU A 169 2.59 -17.21 16.96
N ASN A 170 1.38 -17.12 16.38
CA ASN A 170 0.25 -16.34 16.91
C ASN A 170 0.58 -14.84 17.03
N LEU A 171 1.16 -14.28 15.97
CA LEU A 171 1.52 -12.86 15.89
C LEU A 171 0.46 -12.05 15.14
N ARG A 172 0.54 -10.71 15.24
CA ARG A 172 -0.28 -9.81 14.41
C ARG A 172 0.36 -9.57 13.02
N LEU A 173 1.69 -9.43 12.98
CA LEU A 173 2.51 -9.15 11.80
C LEU A 173 3.76 -10.08 11.81
N SER A 174 4.91 -9.58 11.36
CA SER A 174 6.10 -10.35 11.01
C SER A 174 6.77 -11.13 12.14
N HIS A 175 7.21 -12.37 11.86
CA HIS A 175 7.97 -13.19 12.81
C HIS A 175 9.40 -12.69 12.99
N ILE A 176 10.07 -12.34 11.90
CA ILE A 176 11.42 -11.77 11.91
C ILE A 176 11.44 -10.56 10.99
N ALA A 177 11.92 -9.41 11.44
CA ALA A 177 12.06 -8.24 10.56
C ALA A 177 13.28 -7.39 10.92
N GLY A 178 13.84 -6.63 9.97
CA GLY A 178 15.02 -5.81 10.28
C GLY A 178 15.71 -5.07 9.14
N ALA A 179 16.67 -4.22 9.53
CA ALA A 179 17.44 -3.37 8.62
C ALA A 179 18.95 -3.46 8.91
N ASP A 180 19.77 -3.25 7.87
CA ASP A 180 21.24 -3.25 7.94
C ASP A 180 21.82 -4.49 8.67
N VAL A 181 21.52 -5.68 8.14
CA VAL A 181 21.83 -6.98 8.75
C VAL A 181 22.96 -7.73 8.04
N HIS A 182 23.85 -8.37 8.81
CA HIS A 182 25.07 -9.05 8.32
C HIS A 182 25.30 -10.38 9.05
N ASP A 183 25.73 -11.42 8.33
CA ASP A 183 26.01 -12.76 8.90
C ASP A 183 24.83 -13.27 9.75
N VAL A 184 23.65 -13.39 9.14
CA VAL A 184 22.42 -13.80 9.83
C VAL A 184 22.04 -15.22 9.45
N THR A 185 21.95 -16.11 10.44
CA THR A 185 21.50 -17.50 10.27
C THR A 185 20.12 -17.69 10.88
N ILE A 186 19.12 -17.94 10.04
CA ILE A 186 17.75 -18.31 10.44
C ILE A 186 17.58 -19.78 10.09
N ASP A 187 17.86 -20.68 11.04
CA ASP A 187 17.92 -22.13 10.80
C ASP A 187 16.93 -22.96 11.64
N GLY A 188 16.15 -23.80 10.96
CA GLY A 188 15.33 -24.84 11.61
C GLY A 188 14.13 -24.33 12.42
N ASN A 189 13.71 -23.08 12.22
CA ASN A 189 12.60 -22.47 12.98
C ASN A 189 11.23 -22.91 12.44
N TYR A 190 10.24 -22.94 13.33
CA TYR A 190 8.83 -22.94 12.97
C TYR A 190 8.30 -21.52 13.08
N LEU A 191 7.79 -21.00 11.97
CA LEU A 191 7.14 -19.71 11.88
C LEU A 191 5.69 -19.97 11.46
N GLY A 192 4.71 -19.53 12.24
CA GLY A 192 3.31 -19.85 11.93
C GLY A 192 2.27 -18.86 12.42
N ALA A 193 1.03 -19.01 11.95
CA ALA A 193 -0.18 -18.33 12.42
C ALA A 193 -0.04 -16.81 12.64
N VAL A 194 -0.35 -16.02 11.63
CA VAL A 194 -0.43 -14.55 11.72
C VAL A 194 -1.89 -14.10 11.68
N THR A 195 -2.27 -13.07 12.44
CA THR A 195 -3.63 -12.53 12.48
C THR A 195 -3.59 -11.00 12.39
N PRO A 196 -3.41 -10.43 11.19
CA PRO A 196 -3.41 -9.00 10.93
C PRO A 196 -4.77 -8.34 11.19
N TYR A 197 -4.75 -7.12 11.71
CA TYR A 197 -5.91 -6.23 11.76
C TYR A 197 -6.13 -5.54 10.41
N ASN A 198 -7.22 -5.92 9.72
CA ASN A 198 -7.58 -5.41 8.39
C ASN A 198 -6.46 -5.60 7.36
N TYR A 199 -6.13 -6.84 7.01
CA TYR A 199 -5.00 -7.15 6.12
C TYR A 199 -5.06 -6.40 4.77
N GLY A 200 -4.00 -5.64 4.48
CA GLY A 200 -3.82 -4.88 3.23
C GLY A 200 -4.54 -3.52 3.18
N GLY A 201 -4.25 -2.74 2.13
CA GLY A 201 -4.73 -1.36 2.01
C GLY A 201 -4.19 -0.49 3.14
N ALA A 202 -5.06 0.29 3.78
CA ALA A 202 -4.72 1.15 4.92
C ALA A 202 -4.66 0.41 6.29
N GLY A 203 -4.70 -0.92 6.29
CA GLY A 203 -4.57 -1.73 7.51
C GLY A 203 -3.23 -2.43 7.63
N ASP A 204 -3.19 -3.54 8.37
CA ASP A 204 -1.95 -4.26 8.65
C ASP A 204 -1.32 -4.87 7.39
N HIS A 205 0.00 -4.67 7.24
CA HIS A 205 0.84 -5.36 6.28
C HIS A 205 2.04 -6.01 7.00
N GLY A 206 2.49 -7.16 6.50
CA GLY A 206 3.64 -7.87 7.04
C GLY A 206 4.03 -9.08 6.20
N ASP A 207 5.01 -9.81 6.72
CA ASP A 207 5.73 -10.90 6.05
C ASP A 207 6.25 -11.84 7.12
N TYR A 208 6.43 -13.13 6.84
CA TYR A 208 7.09 -14.03 7.81
C TYR A 208 8.53 -13.58 8.12
N ILE A 209 9.29 -13.19 7.10
CA ILE A 209 10.63 -12.58 7.23
C ILE A 209 10.70 -11.35 6.32
N HIS A 210 10.96 -10.16 6.86
CA HIS A 210 11.15 -8.93 6.09
C HIS A 210 12.47 -8.25 6.42
N PHE A 211 13.41 -8.21 5.47
CA PHE A 211 14.62 -7.41 5.59
C PHE A 211 14.63 -6.31 4.53
N TRP A 212 14.97 -5.09 4.95
CA TRP A 212 15.12 -3.95 4.05
C TRP A 212 16.52 -3.33 4.15
N ILE A 213 16.93 -2.66 3.08
CA ILE A 213 18.10 -1.77 3.10
C ILE A 213 17.71 -0.49 3.84
N ASN A 214 18.49 -0.07 4.84
CA ASN A 214 18.19 1.16 5.58
C ASN A 214 18.61 2.40 4.77
N THR A 215 17.89 3.51 4.90
CA THR A 215 18.25 4.79 4.26
C THR A 215 19.65 5.23 4.69
N GLY A 216 20.54 5.49 3.71
CA GLY A 216 21.94 5.83 3.98
C GLY A 216 22.84 4.69 4.50
N GLN A 217 22.36 3.44 4.48
CA GLN A 217 23.13 2.24 4.84
C GLN A 217 24.47 2.19 4.08
N SER A 218 25.57 2.01 4.82
CA SER A 218 26.93 2.25 4.28
C SER A 218 27.61 1.04 3.63
N GLN A 219 27.01 -0.15 3.76
CA GLN A 219 27.51 -1.43 3.26
C GLN A 219 26.33 -2.36 2.91
N ASN A 220 26.51 -3.29 1.98
CA ASN A 220 25.49 -4.28 1.61
C ASN A 220 25.10 -5.15 2.81
N SER A 221 23.79 -5.35 3.04
CA SER A 221 23.31 -6.41 3.93
C SER A 221 23.75 -7.76 3.34
N SER A 222 24.43 -8.60 4.12
CA SER A 222 25.22 -9.70 3.53
C SER A 222 25.32 -10.96 4.37
N ASP A 223 25.68 -12.08 3.72
CA ASP A 223 25.85 -13.41 4.35
C ASP A 223 24.57 -13.88 5.09
N ILE A 224 23.40 -13.71 4.48
CA ILE A 224 22.10 -14.07 5.07
C ILE A 224 21.70 -15.50 4.67
N ASN A 225 21.53 -16.38 5.66
CA ASN A 225 21.19 -17.80 5.48
C ASN A 225 19.81 -18.09 6.10
N ILE A 226 18.78 -18.27 5.28
CA ILE A 226 17.43 -18.67 5.68
C ILE A 226 17.27 -20.15 5.30
N THR A 227 17.52 -21.05 6.25
CA THR A 227 17.60 -22.48 5.96
C THR A 227 16.72 -23.35 6.84
N ASN A 228 16.22 -24.45 6.28
CA ASN A 228 15.52 -25.49 7.03
C ASN A 228 14.27 -25.07 7.84
N ASN A 229 13.68 -23.90 7.56
CA ASN A 229 12.52 -23.39 8.30
C ASN A 229 11.20 -23.94 7.76
N PHE A 230 10.17 -23.96 8.60
CA PHE A 230 8.79 -24.25 8.23
C PHE A 230 7.92 -23.01 8.44
N PHE A 231 7.40 -22.47 7.33
CA PHE A 231 6.46 -21.35 7.28
C PHE A 231 5.05 -21.91 7.10
N ALA A 232 4.14 -21.64 8.05
CA ALA A 232 2.82 -22.26 8.07
C ALA A 232 1.69 -21.26 8.41
N GLU A 233 0.81 -21.00 7.42
CA GLU A 233 -0.43 -20.23 7.63
C GLU A 233 -1.25 -20.76 8.82
N ALA A 234 -1.30 -22.09 8.97
CA ALA A 234 -1.93 -22.80 10.08
C ALA A 234 -3.41 -22.42 10.28
N GLU A 235 -3.76 -21.81 11.42
CA GLU A 235 -5.12 -21.24 11.66
C GLU A 235 -5.11 -19.69 11.60
N GLY A 236 -4.03 -19.09 11.08
CA GLY A 236 -3.94 -17.66 10.80
C GLY A 236 -4.42 -17.30 9.39
N ASP A 237 -4.22 -16.04 9.02
CA ASP A 237 -4.52 -15.50 7.70
C ASP A 237 -3.30 -15.63 6.75
N ARG A 238 -3.56 -15.46 5.45
CA ARG A 238 -2.50 -15.38 4.43
C ARG A 238 -1.55 -14.21 4.72
N MET A 239 -0.28 -14.39 4.41
CA MET A 239 0.78 -13.39 4.61
C MET A 239 1.94 -13.69 3.65
N MET A 240 2.66 -12.66 3.22
CA MET A 240 3.88 -12.78 2.39
C MET A 240 4.97 -13.56 3.14
N GLY A 241 5.83 -14.28 2.41
CA GLY A 241 6.80 -15.20 3.02
C GLY A 241 8.11 -14.51 3.42
N VAL A 242 9.13 -14.62 2.58
CA VAL A 242 10.40 -13.86 2.73
C VAL A 242 10.37 -12.67 1.78
N TYR A 243 10.54 -11.45 2.31
CA TYR A 243 10.72 -10.23 1.53
C TYR A 243 12.09 -9.61 1.80
N LEU A 244 12.85 -9.39 0.72
CA LEU A 244 14.07 -8.58 0.71
C LEU A 244 13.79 -7.30 -0.11
N GLU A 245 13.78 -6.15 0.55
CA GLU A 245 13.39 -4.84 0.01
C GLU A 245 14.62 -3.95 -0.21
N ASP A 246 14.80 -3.39 -1.42
CA ASP A 246 15.95 -2.52 -1.74
C ASP A 246 15.78 -1.04 -1.35
N HIS A 247 14.65 -0.75 -0.70
CA HIS A 247 14.21 0.54 -0.19
C HIS A 247 14.31 1.65 -1.24
N TRP A 248 13.58 1.42 -2.34
CA TRP A 248 13.41 2.35 -3.47
C TRP A 248 14.72 2.66 -4.23
N GLY A 249 15.62 1.68 -4.31
CA GLY A 249 16.87 1.78 -5.06
C GLY A 249 17.98 2.53 -4.31
N GLU A 250 18.13 2.27 -3.01
CA GLU A 250 19.26 2.74 -2.21
C GLU A 250 20.62 2.27 -2.78
N SER A 251 21.71 2.88 -2.30
CA SER A 251 23.06 2.59 -2.83
C SER A 251 23.66 1.28 -2.29
N ALA A 252 23.11 0.75 -1.21
CA ALA A 252 23.39 -0.58 -0.67
C ALA A 252 22.41 -1.61 -1.26
N SER A 253 22.77 -2.88 -1.15
CA SER A 253 22.07 -4.01 -1.77
C SER A 253 22.20 -5.25 -0.87
N PHE A 254 21.46 -6.32 -1.18
CA PHE A 254 21.71 -7.61 -0.55
C PHE A 254 22.83 -8.36 -1.30
N GLU A 255 23.78 -8.98 -0.60
CA GLU A 255 24.88 -9.74 -1.20
C GLU A 255 25.04 -11.12 -0.53
N ASP A 256 25.27 -12.17 -1.32
CA ASP A 256 25.46 -13.55 -0.83
C ASP A 256 24.32 -14.02 0.11
N VAL A 257 23.08 -14.06 -0.41
CA VAL A 257 21.89 -14.54 0.32
C VAL A 257 21.53 -15.98 -0.09
N VAL A 258 21.25 -16.83 0.89
CA VAL A 258 20.85 -18.24 0.69
C VAL A 258 19.48 -18.48 1.32
N ILE A 259 18.52 -18.90 0.51
CA ILE A 259 17.21 -19.41 0.95
C ILE A 259 17.13 -20.88 0.54
N ASP A 260 17.52 -21.80 1.44
CA ASP A 260 17.70 -23.22 1.13
C ASP A 260 16.87 -24.18 1.99
N ASN A 261 16.29 -25.19 1.35
CA ASN A 261 15.64 -26.34 2.00
C ASN A 261 14.48 -25.97 2.97
N ASN A 262 13.78 -24.85 2.74
CA ASN A 262 12.63 -24.44 3.55
C ASN A 262 11.31 -25.03 3.02
N VAL A 263 10.32 -25.22 3.91
CA VAL A 263 8.95 -25.55 3.54
C VAL A 263 8.05 -24.34 3.77
N PHE A 264 7.38 -23.89 2.72
CA PHE A 264 6.36 -22.85 2.76
C PHE A 264 4.98 -23.47 2.51
N HIS A 265 4.08 -23.34 3.48
CA HIS A 265 2.68 -23.74 3.36
C HIS A 265 1.78 -22.51 3.57
N LEU A 266 1.70 -21.69 2.51
CA LEU A 266 1.15 -20.33 2.49
C LEU A 266 0.21 -20.12 1.29
N ALA A 267 -0.71 -19.17 1.42
CA ALA A 267 -1.66 -18.73 0.37
C ALA A 267 -1.36 -17.31 -0.10
N ASP A 268 -0.09 -17.03 -0.39
CA ASP A 268 0.34 -15.79 -1.03
C ASP A 268 1.38 -16.07 -2.11
N HIS A 269 1.23 -15.42 -3.27
CA HIS A 269 2.13 -15.59 -4.42
C HIS A 269 3.57 -15.14 -4.10
N GLN A 270 3.72 -14.07 -3.30
CA GLN A 270 4.99 -13.50 -2.83
C GLN A 270 5.52 -14.27 -1.60
N SER A 271 5.57 -15.61 -1.70
CA SER A 271 6.20 -16.45 -0.67
C SER A 271 7.73 -16.28 -0.62
N ILE A 272 8.35 -15.88 -1.72
CA ILE A 272 9.64 -15.19 -1.73
C ILE A 272 9.50 -13.99 -2.67
N LEU A 273 9.73 -12.78 -2.17
CA LEU A 273 9.87 -11.54 -2.94
C LEU A 273 11.28 -10.99 -2.74
N VAL A 274 11.94 -10.61 -3.83
CA VAL A 274 13.34 -10.15 -3.79
C VAL A 274 13.56 -8.93 -4.66
N GLU A 275 14.12 -7.90 -4.06
CA GLU A 275 14.64 -6.68 -4.67
C GLU A 275 16.12 -6.49 -4.30
N GLY A 276 16.86 -5.78 -5.17
CA GLY A 276 18.24 -5.33 -4.88
C GLY A 276 19.26 -6.43 -4.54
N ALA A 277 19.03 -7.70 -4.87
CA ALA A 277 19.90 -8.80 -4.46
C ALA A 277 20.99 -9.17 -5.50
N GLN A 278 22.23 -9.32 -5.05
CA GLN A 278 23.40 -9.69 -5.83
C GLN A 278 23.95 -11.05 -5.36
N GLY A 279 23.73 -12.10 -6.15
CA GLY A 279 24.13 -13.47 -5.79
C GLY A 279 23.20 -14.08 -4.74
N ILE A 280 21.93 -14.28 -5.11
CA ILE A 280 20.95 -15.00 -4.29
C ILE A 280 20.76 -16.44 -4.77
N ASP A 281 20.93 -17.40 -3.86
CA ASP A 281 20.67 -18.83 -4.08
C ASP A 281 19.32 -19.20 -3.46
N ILE A 282 18.31 -19.50 -4.28
CA ILE A 282 17.00 -20.01 -3.87
C ILE A 282 16.92 -21.48 -4.27
N THR A 283 17.22 -22.40 -3.33
CA THR A 283 17.41 -23.82 -3.66
C THR A 283 16.67 -24.78 -2.73
N ASN A 284 16.32 -25.96 -3.24
CA ASN A 284 15.71 -27.04 -2.45
C ASN A 284 14.42 -26.66 -1.68
N ASN A 285 13.75 -25.54 -1.95
CA ASN A 285 12.56 -25.12 -1.21
C ASN A 285 11.31 -25.88 -1.67
N THR A 286 10.28 -25.94 -0.83
CA THR A 286 8.97 -26.51 -1.21
C THR A 286 7.84 -25.59 -0.80
N MET A 287 7.19 -25.00 -1.80
CA MET A 287 6.11 -24.04 -1.67
C MET A 287 4.79 -24.66 -2.10
N LEU A 288 3.92 -24.94 -1.13
CA LEU A 288 2.66 -25.64 -1.29
C LEU A 288 1.52 -24.74 -0.86
N GLN A 289 0.52 -24.57 -1.72
CA GLN A 289 -0.63 -23.72 -1.42
C GLN A 289 -1.48 -24.29 -0.27
N SER A 290 -1.58 -23.53 0.82
CA SER A 290 -2.42 -23.81 2.01
C SER A 290 -3.91 -23.58 1.77
N SER A 291 -4.26 -22.43 1.18
CA SER A 291 -5.63 -21.97 0.98
C SER A 291 -5.73 -21.04 -0.25
N GLY A 292 -6.87 -20.37 -0.44
CA GLY A 292 -7.07 -19.43 -1.56
C GLY A 292 -7.48 -20.04 -2.91
N ALA A 293 -7.50 -19.19 -3.93
CA ALA A 293 -7.71 -19.50 -5.33
C ALA A 293 -6.37 -19.77 -6.04
N PRO A 294 -6.34 -20.32 -7.27
CA PRO A 294 -5.07 -20.67 -7.93
C PRO A 294 -4.10 -19.51 -8.21
N ASN A 295 -4.55 -18.26 -8.10
CA ASN A 295 -3.69 -17.08 -8.22
C ASN A 295 -2.97 -16.75 -6.90
N ASP A 296 -3.48 -17.20 -5.76
CA ASP A 296 -2.85 -17.09 -4.43
C ASP A 296 -1.79 -18.20 -4.22
N ALA A 297 -1.30 -18.82 -5.30
CA ALA A 297 -0.42 -19.98 -5.24
C ALA A 297 1.04 -19.54 -4.97
N PRO A 298 1.72 -20.10 -3.95
CA PRO A 298 3.02 -19.63 -3.52
C PRO A 298 4.13 -19.93 -4.52
N GLY A 299 4.97 -18.92 -4.75
CA GLY A 299 6.09 -18.95 -5.70
C GLY A 299 7.21 -17.96 -5.33
N VAL A 300 8.05 -17.68 -6.32
CA VAL A 300 9.17 -16.74 -6.24
C VAL A 300 8.89 -15.57 -7.16
N VAL A 301 8.99 -14.36 -6.62
CA VAL A 301 8.85 -13.10 -7.34
C VAL A 301 10.19 -12.35 -7.25
N LEU A 302 10.78 -12.07 -8.41
CA LEU A 302 11.96 -11.23 -8.53
C LEU A 302 11.53 -9.88 -9.11
N SER A 303 12.03 -8.80 -8.49
CA SER A 303 11.75 -7.42 -8.87
C SER A 303 13.08 -6.69 -9.16
N LEU A 304 13.13 -5.36 -9.05
CA LEU A 304 14.27 -4.55 -9.51
C LEU A 304 15.61 -4.93 -8.86
N GLY A 305 16.71 -4.71 -9.58
CA GLY A 305 18.08 -4.84 -9.05
C GLY A 305 18.60 -6.27 -8.87
N VAL A 306 17.78 -7.32 -9.04
CA VAL A 306 18.20 -8.71 -8.79
C VAL A 306 19.17 -9.22 -9.86
N SER A 307 20.37 -9.64 -9.44
CA SER A 307 21.37 -10.19 -10.36
C SER A 307 22.15 -11.37 -9.78
N GLY A 308 22.55 -12.30 -10.65
CA GLY A 308 23.31 -13.48 -10.22
C GLY A 308 22.46 -14.58 -9.58
N ALA A 309 21.13 -14.53 -9.70
CA ALA A 309 20.22 -15.44 -9.01
C ALA A 309 20.36 -16.90 -9.51
N VAL A 310 20.39 -17.84 -8.58
CA VAL A 310 20.36 -19.29 -8.82
C VAL A 310 19.06 -19.83 -8.23
N ILE A 311 18.21 -20.39 -9.08
CA ILE A 311 16.92 -20.94 -8.67
C ILE A 311 16.87 -22.41 -9.12
N THR A 312 17.31 -23.34 -8.27
CA THR A 312 17.38 -24.76 -8.63
C THR A 312 16.80 -25.70 -7.60
N ASP A 313 16.32 -26.84 -8.09
CA ASP A 313 15.88 -27.97 -7.25
C ASP A 313 14.72 -27.59 -6.31
N ASN A 314 13.86 -26.63 -6.67
CA ASN A 314 12.70 -26.24 -5.85
C ASN A 314 11.39 -26.94 -6.29
N ILE A 315 10.40 -26.92 -5.41
CA ILE A 315 9.00 -27.21 -5.73
C ILE A 315 8.18 -25.95 -5.49
N PHE A 316 7.43 -25.50 -6.49
CA PHE A 316 6.60 -24.29 -6.45
C PHE A 316 5.14 -24.59 -6.77
N SER A 317 4.19 -23.80 -6.24
CA SER A 317 2.79 -23.87 -6.67
C SER A 317 2.46 -22.88 -7.79
N ALA A 318 3.29 -21.85 -7.99
CA ALA A 318 3.25 -20.92 -9.12
C ALA A 318 4.56 -20.91 -9.93
N PRO A 319 4.56 -20.39 -11.18
CA PRO A 319 5.80 -20.06 -11.89
C PRO A 319 6.61 -18.98 -11.16
N ILE A 320 7.90 -18.87 -11.50
CA ILE A 320 8.73 -17.71 -11.11
C ILE A 320 8.20 -16.48 -11.85
N ALA A 321 8.02 -15.37 -11.15
CA ALA A 321 7.65 -14.08 -11.74
C ALA A 321 8.89 -13.17 -11.81
N GLU A 322 9.12 -12.56 -12.97
CA GLU A 322 10.14 -11.54 -13.21
C GLU A 322 9.43 -10.22 -13.52
N LEU A 323 9.44 -9.27 -12.59
CA LEU A 323 8.66 -8.02 -12.73
C LEU A 323 9.37 -6.95 -13.59
N THR A 324 10.70 -7.01 -13.69
CA THR A 324 11.52 -6.01 -14.39
C THR A 324 12.52 -6.63 -15.38
N ASN A 325 13.00 -5.83 -16.34
CA ASN A 325 13.84 -6.32 -17.44
C ASN A 325 15.34 -6.41 -17.12
N ASP A 326 15.76 -5.97 -15.93
CA ASP A 326 17.15 -5.95 -15.46
C ASP A 326 17.53 -7.20 -14.65
N ILE A 327 16.55 -8.04 -14.30
CA ILE A 327 16.72 -9.30 -13.57
C ILE A 327 17.68 -10.25 -14.30
N GLN A 328 18.59 -10.89 -13.55
CA GLN A 328 19.57 -11.85 -14.10
C GLN A 328 19.61 -13.16 -13.32
N ILE A 329 18.78 -14.11 -13.72
CA ILE A 329 18.88 -15.52 -13.32
C ILE A 329 20.05 -16.16 -14.10
N VAL A 330 21.07 -16.65 -13.40
CA VAL A 330 22.26 -17.29 -13.99
C VAL A 330 22.14 -18.81 -14.07
N SER A 331 21.23 -19.41 -13.29
CA SER A 331 20.92 -20.84 -13.34
C SER A 331 19.49 -21.10 -12.89
N GLU A 332 18.69 -21.69 -13.77
CA GLU A 332 17.36 -22.21 -13.46
C GLU A 332 17.29 -23.68 -13.89
N SER A 333 17.08 -24.62 -12.95
CA SER A 333 17.03 -26.05 -13.29
C SER A 333 16.40 -26.93 -12.22
N ASN A 334 15.80 -28.06 -12.64
CA ASN A 334 15.20 -29.08 -11.75
C ASN A 334 14.06 -28.57 -10.83
N ASN A 335 13.53 -27.38 -11.09
CA ASN A 335 12.33 -26.87 -10.41
C ASN A 335 11.08 -27.64 -10.91
N ILE A 336 10.14 -27.94 -10.01
CA ILE A 336 8.85 -28.56 -10.33
C ILE A 336 7.72 -27.63 -9.91
N ILE A 337 6.84 -27.29 -10.86
CA ILE A 337 5.56 -26.62 -10.55
C ILE A 337 4.50 -27.69 -10.25
N VAL A 338 3.87 -27.60 -9.08
CA VAL A 338 2.79 -28.49 -8.60
C VAL A 338 1.44 -27.77 -8.56
N GLN A 339 0.35 -28.52 -8.39
CA GLN A 339 -1.01 -27.96 -8.34
C GLN A 339 -1.95 -28.79 -7.46
N ASN A 340 -2.97 -28.14 -6.88
CA ASN A 340 -3.97 -28.74 -5.99
C ASN A 340 -5.38 -28.84 -6.61
N THR A 341 -5.60 -28.35 -7.84
CA THR A 341 -6.94 -28.20 -8.44
C THR A 341 -7.40 -29.35 -9.32
N ASN A 342 -6.48 -30.09 -9.94
CA ASN A 342 -6.78 -31.16 -10.90
C ASN A 342 -6.18 -32.51 -10.46
N PRO A 343 -6.96 -33.37 -9.79
CA PRO A 343 -6.55 -34.70 -9.34
C PRO A 343 -6.25 -35.72 -10.45
N ASN A 344 -6.28 -35.33 -11.73
CA ASN A 344 -5.87 -36.16 -12.87
C ASN A 344 -4.82 -35.43 -13.74
N GLY A 345 -4.35 -34.26 -13.30
CA GLY A 345 -3.31 -33.49 -13.96
C GLY A 345 -1.92 -34.02 -13.63
N ALA A 346 -0.91 -33.52 -14.35
CA ALA A 346 0.47 -33.69 -13.89
C ALA A 346 0.69 -32.94 -12.57
N ASN A 347 1.67 -33.40 -11.81
CA ASN A 347 2.18 -32.76 -10.59
C ASN A 347 1.09 -32.37 -9.57
N TYR A 348 0.07 -33.23 -9.43
CA TYR A 348 -0.97 -33.04 -8.43
C TYR A 348 -0.40 -33.29 -7.03
N VAL A 349 -0.51 -32.33 -6.11
CA VAL A 349 0.11 -32.43 -4.77
C VAL A 349 -0.38 -33.66 -4.00
N GLY A 350 -1.64 -34.06 -4.17
CA GLY A 350 -2.21 -35.24 -3.51
C GLY A 350 -1.71 -36.60 -4.04
N ASP A 351 -0.95 -36.62 -5.15
CA ASP A 351 -0.23 -37.80 -5.65
C ASP A 351 1.27 -37.76 -5.32
N LEU A 352 1.82 -36.60 -4.93
CA LEU A 352 3.25 -36.37 -4.71
C LEU A 352 3.66 -36.29 -3.23
N PHE A 353 2.73 -35.90 -2.36
CA PHE A 353 2.97 -35.70 -0.93
C PHE A 353 2.09 -36.63 -0.08
N ASN A 354 2.53 -36.94 1.14
CA ASN A 354 1.86 -37.90 2.02
C ASN A 354 0.40 -37.56 2.27
N ASN A 355 0.11 -36.30 2.60
CA ASN A 355 -1.21 -35.83 3.01
C ASN A 355 -1.35 -34.28 2.93
N ALA A 356 -0.64 -33.63 2.01
CA ALA A 356 -0.61 -32.15 1.87
C ALA A 356 -1.94 -31.46 1.51
N LEU A 357 -3.06 -32.20 1.50
CA LEU A 357 -4.42 -31.70 1.34
C LEU A 357 -5.27 -31.87 2.62
N ALA A 358 -4.62 -32.15 3.74
CA ALA A 358 -5.24 -32.14 5.06
C ALA A 358 -5.66 -30.72 5.45
N TYR A 359 -6.63 -30.63 6.38
CA TYR A 359 -6.90 -29.37 7.06
C TYR A 359 -5.77 -29.16 8.08
N ASN A 360 -4.95 -28.13 7.86
CA ASN A 360 -3.76 -27.79 8.66
C ASN A 360 -2.73 -28.95 8.76
N PRO A 361 -1.98 -29.25 7.67
CA PRO A 361 -1.01 -30.34 7.62
C PRO A 361 0.28 -30.02 8.40
N ASP A 362 0.81 -31.02 9.10
CA ASP A 362 2.14 -30.95 9.72
C ASP A 362 3.28 -31.23 8.71
N LEU A 363 4.54 -31.04 9.12
CA LEU A 363 5.71 -31.36 8.28
C LEU A 363 5.71 -32.81 7.77
N GLY A 364 5.16 -33.76 8.52
CA GLY A 364 5.04 -35.17 8.15
C GLY A 364 4.03 -35.41 7.03
N ASP A 365 2.92 -34.70 7.05
CA ASP A 365 1.89 -34.64 6.00
C ASP A 365 2.43 -33.96 4.72
N LEU A 366 3.28 -32.95 4.87
CA LEU A 366 3.96 -32.22 3.79
C LEU A 366 5.22 -32.92 3.23
N GLN A 367 5.58 -34.12 3.71
CA GLN A 367 6.68 -34.89 3.12
C GLN A 367 6.31 -35.47 1.74
N GLN A 368 7.29 -35.52 0.85
CA GLN A 368 7.19 -36.20 -0.44
C GLN A 368 6.92 -37.69 -0.24
N SER A 369 5.90 -38.24 -0.90
CA SER A 369 5.53 -39.65 -0.79
C SER A 369 6.46 -40.60 -1.57
N ASP A 370 7.08 -40.07 -2.63
CA ASP A 370 8.18 -40.66 -3.39
C ASP A 370 9.28 -39.58 -3.52
N ASN A 371 10.56 -39.93 -3.44
CA ASN A 371 11.67 -38.97 -3.55
C ASN A 371 11.74 -38.37 -4.97
N LEU A 372 11.44 -37.08 -5.09
CA LEU A 372 11.45 -36.34 -6.36
C LEU A 372 12.87 -35.89 -6.77
N ASN A 373 13.84 -35.92 -5.85
CA ASN A 373 15.20 -35.37 -6.00
C ASN A 373 15.21 -33.86 -6.29
N THR A 374 14.26 -33.15 -5.68
CA THR A 374 14.02 -31.71 -5.74
C THR A 374 13.09 -31.37 -4.58
N GLY A 375 13.05 -30.13 -4.12
CA GLY A 375 12.31 -29.66 -2.97
C GLY A 375 12.89 -30.09 -1.63
N ALA A 376 12.22 -29.67 -0.57
CA ALA A 376 12.73 -29.70 0.78
C ALA A 376 12.70 -31.11 1.37
N SER A 377 13.71 -31.41 2.16
CA SER A 377 13.89 -32.69 2.87
C SER A 377 13.89 -32.47 4.40
N LEU A 378 12.97 -31.65 4.89
CA LEU A 378 12.80 -31.38 6.33
C LEU A 378 12.00 -32.47 7.02
N THR A 379 12.56 -33.05 8.06
CA THR A 379 11.83 -33.92 8.99
C THR A 379 11.62 -33.17 10.30
N GLU A 380 10.49 -33.36 11.00
CA GLU A 380 10.21 -32.74 12.30
C GLU A 380 11.44 -32.76 13.24
N ALA A 381 11.94 -31.57 13.57
CA ALA A 381 12.84 -31.38 14.69
C ALA A 381 12.06 -31.52 16.01
N GLY A 382 12.72 -32.00 17.06
CA GLY A 382 12.04 -32.42 18.28
C GLY A 382 11.52 -31.27 19.15
N THR A 383 10.31 -31.46 19.71
CA THR A 383 9.70 -30.66 20.79
C THR A 383 9.46 -29.17 20.50
N GLY A 384 8.83 -28.89 19.36
CA GLY A 384 8.10 -27.62 19.12
C GLY A 384 6.72 -27.84 18.46
N THR A 385 6.64 -28.76 17.50
CA THR A 385 5.50 -28.94 16.55
C THR A 385 4.16 -29.44 17.12
N SER A 386 3.91 -29.40 18.43
CA SER A 386 2.67 -29.94 19.01
C SER A 386 1.58 -28.88 19.29
N SER A 387 0.96 -28.36 18.21
CA SER A 387 -0.38 -27.77 18.33
C SER A 387 -1.37 -28.83 18.85
N GLY A 388 -1.77 -28.70 20.12
CA GLY A 388 -2.08 -29.90 20.92
C GLY A 388 -2.96 -29.73 22.16
N ASN A 389 -3.97 -28.85 22.11
CA ASN A 389 -5.20 -28.83 22.94
C ASN A 389 -5.10 -29.39 24.39
N THR A 390 -5.22 -28.50 25.39
CA THR A 390 -5.17 -28.81 26.83
C THR A 390 -6.12 -29.94 27.30
N GLY A 391 -5.62 -31.19 27.32
CA GLY A 391 -6.45 -32.38 27.55
C GLY A 391 -5.70 -33.56 28.18
N GLY A 392 -5.08 -33.37 29.34
CA GLY A 392 -4.07 -34.30 29.87
C GLY A 392 -4.53 -35.73 30.18
N ASN A 393 -3.63 -36.70 29.93
CA ASN A 393 -3.52 -37.91 30.75
C ASN A 393 -2.12 -38.56 30.68
N ASN A 394 -1.70 -39.20 31.77
CA ASN A 394 -0.41 -39.90 31.89
C ASN A 394 -0.21 -41.00 30.83
N ASN A 395 0.98 -41.09 30.24
CA ASN A 395 1.73 -42.36 30.19
C ASN A 395 3.24 -42.17 29.99
N THR A 396 3.99 -43.23 30.33
CA THR A 396 5.45 -43.24 30.51
C THR A 396 6.19 -43.66 29.22
N PRO A 397 7.44 -43.19 28.95
CA PRO A 397 8.19 -43.57 27.74
C PRO A 397 8.65 -45.03 27.74
N GLU A 398 8.70 -45.65 26.55
CA GLU A 398 9.48 -46.88 26.28
C GLU A 398 10.67 -46.58 25.34
N GLU A 399 11.74 -47.36 25.46
CA GLU A 399 13.06 -47.08 24.87
C GLU A 399 13.22 -47.40 23.37
N PRO A 400 14.17 -46.76 22.67
CA PRO A 400 14.34 -46.89 21.22
C PRO A 400 14.98 -48.22 20.80
N THR A 401 14.57 -48.74 19.65
CA THR A 401 15.25 -49.88 18.98
C THR A 401 15.89 -49.45 17.67
N THR A 402 17.21 -49.64 17.59
CA THR A 402 18.02 -49.54 16.38
C THR A 402 17.76 -50.69 15.40
N GLU A 403 17.93 -50.45 14.09
CA GLU A 403 18.61 -51.30 13.06
C GLU A 403 18.69 -50.47 11.74
N THR A 404 19.87 -50.05 11.27
CA THR A 404 20.77 -50.71 10.29
C THR A 404 20.34 -50.55 8.80
N PRO A 405 21.15 -49.93 7.90
CA PRO A 405 20.74 -49.60 6.52
C PRO A 405 21.04 -50.71 5.47
N GLU A 406 20.30 -50.69 4.34
CA GLU A 406 20.57 -51.52 3.16
C GLU A 406 21.28 -50.73 2.02
N GLU A 407 22.05 -51.44 1.17
CA GLU A 407 22.93 -50.87 0.13
C GLU A 407 22.24 -50.67 -1.25
N PRO A 408 22.78 -49.79 -2.13
CA PRO A 408 22.10 -49.36 -3.36
C PRO A 408 22.17 -50.38 -4.51
N VAL A 409 21.31 -50.20 -5.52
CA VAL A 409 21.23 -51.03 -6.73
C VAL A 409 21.58 -50.22 -7.99
N ASP A 410 22.33 -50.87 -8.87
CA ASP A 410 23.10 -50.36 -10.02
C ASP A 410 22.25 -49.91 -11.23
N GLU A 411 22.68 -48.85 -11.93
CA GLU A 411 22.04 -48.29 -13.13
C GLU A 411 22.35 -49.07 -14.42
N THR A 412 21.51 -48.92 -15.47
CA THR A 412 21.97 -48.99 -16.88
C THR A 412 21.09 -48.12 -17.80
N PRO A 413 21.65 -47.38 -18.77
CA PRO A 413 20.92 -46.41 -19.59
C PRO A 413 20.46 -46.96 -20.96
N ASP A 414 19.39 -46.38 -21.52
CA ASP A 414 18.91 -46.64 -22.89
C ASP A 414 19.27 -45.49 -23.87
N GLU A 415 19.49 -45.84 -25.14
CA GLU A 415 20.01 -44.96 -26.22
C GLU A 415 18.91 -44.17 -26.98
N PRO A 416 19.25 -43.04 -27.64
CA PRO A 416 18.27 -42.08 -28.15
C PRO A 416 17.60 -42.45 -29.49
N VAL A 417 16.38 -41.93 -29.70
CA VAL A 417 15.64 -42.05 -30.96
C VAL A 417 16.00 -40.89 -31.90
N VAL A 418 16.18 -41.20 -33.19
CA VAL A 418 16.65 -40.27 -34.23
C VAL A 418 15.49 -39.75 -35.07
N GLU A 419 15.39 -38.43 -35.22
CA GLU A 419 14.47 -37.80 -36.18
C GLU A 419 14.92 -37.90 -37.65
N THR A 420 13.97 -37.78 -38.57
CA THR A 420 14.23 -37.61 -40.00
C THR A 420 13.32 -36.53 -40.61
N PRO A 421 13.86 -35.55 -41.37
CA PRO A 421 13.13 -34.37 -41.82
C PRO A 421 12.43 -34.55 -43.17
N GLU A 422 11.42 -33.70 -43.45
CA GLU A 422 10.88 -33.48 -44.80
C GLU A 422 11.45 -32.18 -45.43
N GLU A 423 11.55 -32.18 -46.76
CA GLU A 423 12.25 -31.17 -47.58
C GLU A 423 11.27 -30.22 -48.33
N PRO A 424 11.74 -29.05 -48.81
CA PRO A 424 10.89 -27.88 -49.03
C PRO A 424 10.21 -27.81 -50.41
N VAL A 425 9.21 -26.92 -50.53
CA VAL A 425 8.55 -26.58 -51.80
C VAL A 425 8.89 -25.13 -52.19
N ASN A 426 9.18 -24.94 -53.47
CA ASN A 426 9.85 -23.75 -54.03
C ASN A 426 8.88 -22.74 -54.68
N GLU A 427 9.03 -21.46 -54.35
CA GLU A 427 8.34 -20.31 -54.96
C GLU A 427 8.77 -20.00 -56.42
N THR A 428 7.92 -19.30 -57.19
CA THR A 428 8.26 -18.17 -58.11
C THR A 428 6.97 -17.58 -58.78
N PRO A 429 6.97 -16.36 -59.37
CA PRO A 429 6.01 -15.31 -58.96
C PRO A 429 5.17 -14.71 -60.11
N GLU A 430 4.27 -13.76 -59.78
CA GLU A 430 3.82 -12.70 -60.70
C GLU A 430 3.86 -11.31 -60.02
N GLU A 431 3.83 -10.25 -60.83
CA GLU A 431 4.29 -8.87 -60.51
C GLU A 431 3.14 -7.82 -60.45
N PRO A 432 3.39 -6.54 -60.10
CA PRO A 432 2.54 -5.76 -59.17
C PRO A 432 1.38 -4.98 -59.80
N VAL A 433 0.36 -4.66 -58.98
CA VAL A 433 -0.67 -3.65 -59.27
C VAL A 433 -1.11 -2.92 -57.99
N ASP A 434 -0.95 -1.60 -58.04
CA ASP A 434 -1.57 -0.50 -57.27
C ASP A 434 -1.71 -0.49 -55.73
N ASP A 435 -1.59 0.73 -55.25
CA ASP A 435 -1.67 1.23 -53.88
C ASP A 435 -3.13 1.57 -53.47
N ASN A 436 -3.39 1.68 -52.17
CA ASN A 436 -4.57 2.28 -51.54
C ASN A 436 -5.90 1.48 -51.44
N THR A 437 -5.95 0.51 -50.51
CA THR A 437 -7.15 0.11 -49.72
C THR A 437 -6.72 -0.47 -48.36
N GLY A 438 -7.35 -0.05 -47.26
CA GLY A 438 -7.03 -0.46 -45.88
C GLY A 438 -7.31 -1.94 -45.53
N PRO A 439 -7.12 -2.35 -44.26
CA PRO A 439 -7.25 -3.73 -43.81
C PRO A 439 -8.68 -4.25 -43.99
N THR A 440 -8.82 -5.47 -44.51
CA THR A 440 -10.10 -6.05 -44.99
C THR A 440 -10.46 -7.38 -44.34
N THR A 441 -10.09 -7.58 -43.08
CA THR A 441 -10.60 -8.67 -42.24
C THR A 441 -10.91 -8.14 -40.85
N PRO A 442 -12.16 -8.15 -40.37
CA PRO A 442 -12.46 -7.82 -38.99
C PRO A 442 -11.95 -8.92 -38.06
N THR A 443 -11.20 -8.53 -37.04
CA THR A 443 -10.89 -9.36 -35.88
C THR A 443 -12.19 -9.65 -35.11
N GLU A 444 -12.30 -10.80 -34.44
CA GLU A 444 -13.47 -11.12 -33.59
C GLU A 444 -13.59 -10.07 -32.47
N THR A 445 -14.60 -9.19 -32.56
CA THR A 445 -14.83 -8.10 -31.60
C THR A 445 -15.61 -8.61 -30.38
N SER A 446 -14.95 -8.82 -29.25
CA SER A 446 -15.63 -8.90 -27.96
C SER A 446 -16.15 -7.51 -27.59
N VAL A 447 -17.48 -7.35 -27.58
CA VAL A 447 -18.14 -6.15 -27.06
C VAL A 447 -18.14 -6.21 -25.53
N LEU A 448 -17.69 -5.14 -24.88
CA LEU A 448 -17.59 -5.04 -23.41
C LEU A 448 -18.65 -4.11 -22.83
N ILE A 449 -18.87 -2.95 -23.48
CA ILE A 449 -19.98 -2.03 -23.17
C ILE A 449 -20.93 -2.03 -24.36
N ASN A 450 -22.23 -2.10 -24.10
CA ASN A 450 -23.29 -1.97 -25.11
C ASN A 450 -24.54 -1.36 -24.45
N ALA A 451 -24.45 -0.09 -24.08
CA ALA A 451 -25.41 0.59 -23.22
C ALA A 451 -26.36 1.49 -24.02
N ALA A 452 -27.67 1.23 -23.86
CA ALA A 452 -28.75 1.91 -24.58
C ALA A 452 -29.22 3.21 -23.92
N MET A 453 -28.64 3.58 -22.76
CA MET A 453 -28.82 4.87 -22.08
C MET A 453 -30.28 5.33 -21.91
N ASN A 454 -31.23 4.40 -21.72
CA ASN A 454 -32.67 4.68 -21.68
C ASN A 454 -33.38 4.07 -20.45
N GLY A 455 -34.50 4.65 -20.03
CA GLY A 455 -35.41 4.12 -19.01
C GLY A 455 -34.95 4.15 -17.56
N SER A 456 -33.71 3.80 -17.26
CA SER A 456 -33.13 3.77 -15.90
C SER A 456 -31.62 3.58 -15.91
N THR A 457 -30.96 3.87 -14.79
CA THR A 457 -29.52 3.61 -14.57
C THR A 457 -29.13 2.16 -14.88
N ALA A 458 -30.00 1.18 -14.62
CA ALA A 458 -29.75 -0.24 -14.92
C ALA A 458 -29.60 -0.59 -16.43
N ASN A 459 -29.97 0.31 -17.36
CA ASN A 459 -29.71 0.17 -18.80
C ASN A 459 -28.52 1.02 -19.27
N ALA A 460 -27.95 1.81 -18.37
CA ALA A 460 -26.68 2.52 -18.53
C ALA A 460 -25.53 1.77 -17.84
N ALA A 461 -25.81 1.01 -16.79
CA ALA A 461 -24.89 0.25 -15.96
C ALA A 461 -24.02 -0.78 -16.70
N ASP A 462 -22.85 -1.10 -16.13
CA ASP A 462 -22.21 -2.40 -16.37
C ASP A 462 -23.09 -3.52 -15.80
N ALA A 463 -23.43 -4.51 -16.62
CA ALA A 463 -24.18 -5.70 -16.20
C ALA A 463 -23.35 -6.68 -15.33
N ASN A 464 -22.07 -6.38 -15.08
CA ASN A 464 -21.13 -7.18 -14.28
C ASN A 464 -20.66 -6.47 -12.99
N SER A 465 -21.04 -5.22 -12.76
CA SER A 465 -20.73 -4.48 -11.52
C SER A 465 -21.78 -4.75 -10.44
N ASP A 466 -21.35 -4.77 -9.18
CA ASP A 466 -22.23 -4.83 -8.00
C ASP A 466 -22.51 -3.43 -7.40
N ASP A 467 -22.00 -2.33 -8.01
CA ASP A 467 -22.08 -0.95 -7.50
C ASP A 467 -23.06 -0.04 -8.28
N ASP A 468 -23.39 1.13 -7.71
CA ASP A 468 -24.31 2.14 -8.29
C ASP A 468 -23.62 2.95 -9.42
N THR A 469 -23.34 2.26 -10.52
CA THR A 469 -22.77 2.68 -11.84
C THR A 469 -23.24 4.01 -12.48
N ALA A 470 -24.15 4.79 -11.88
CA ALA A 470 -24.52 6.11 -12.39
C ALA A 470 -24.89 7.08 -11.26
N SER A 471 -24.22 8.23 -11.24
CA SER A 471 -24.41 9.25 -10.19
C SER A 471 -25.84 9.82 -10.18
N SER A 472 -26.29 10.27 -9.00
CA SER A 472 -27.69 10.70 -8.77
C SER A 472 -28.14 11.92 -9.60
N SER A 473 -27.19 12.66 -10.17
CA SER A 473 -27.44 13.79 -11.09
C SER A 473 -27.84 13.33 -12.50
N VAL A 474 -27.48 12.11 -12.90
CA VAL A 474 -27.82 11.57 -14.22
C VAL A 474 -29.34 11.36 -14.30
N SER A 475 -29.96 11.96 -15.32
CA SER A 475 -31.39 11.81 -15.60
C SER A 475 -31.62 11.32 -17.02
N PHE A 476 -32.81 10.79 -17.31
CA PHE A 476 -33.15 10.26 -18.63
C PHE A 476 -34.21 11.17 -19.28
N GLU A 477 -33.89 11.73 -20.46
CA GLU A 477 -34.77 12.66 -21.17
C GLU A 477 -35.34 12.05 -22.46
N GLN A 478 -36.66 11.99 -22.56
CA GLN A 478 -37.37 11.59 -23.78
C GLN A 478 -37.31 12.70 -24.85
N VAL A 479 -36.48 12.51 -25.88
CA VAL A 479 -36.39 13.39 -27.05
C VAL A 479 -36.95 12.71 -28.30
N GLY A 480 -38.16 13.12 -28.67
CA GLY A 480 -38.84 12.64 -29.88
C GLY A 480 -39.34 11.21 -29.71
N ASN A 481 -38.63 10.24 -30.30
CA ASN A 481 -38.90 8.80 -30.18
C ASN A 481 -37.78 8.03 -29.46
N ARG A 482 -36.80 8.71 -28.87
CA ARG A 482 -35.70 8.15 -28.08
C ARG A 482 -35.72 8.71 -26.68
N GLU A 483 -35.10 8.00 -25.76
CA GLU A 483 -34.81 8.44 -24.40
C GLU A 483 -33.32 8.23 -24.21
N ALA A 484 -32.63 9.21 -23.65
CA ALA A 484 -31.17 9.25 -23.59
C ALA A 484 -30.71 9.82 -22.24
N ALA A 485 -29.47 9.50 -21.84
CA ALA A 485 -28.89 9.99 -20.61
C ALA A 485 -28.52 11.46 -20.72
N LYS A 486 -28.94 12.27 -19.75
CA LYS A 486 -28.49 13.64 -19.50
C LYS A 486 -27.65 13.63 -18.24
N LEU A 487 -26.40 14.05 -18.38
CA LEU A 487 -25.40 13.90 -17.33
C LEU A 487 -25.62 14.86 -16.14
N ASN A 488 -26.01 16.12 -16.41
CA ASN A 488 -26.21 17.18 -15.40
C ASN A 488 -25.03 17.29 -14.42
N ASP A 489 -23.82 17.37 -14.95
CA ASP A 489 -22.55 17.39 -14.21
C ASP A 489 -22.22 16.10 -13.42
N GLY A 490 -23.05 15.05 -13.55
CA GLY A 490 -22.73 13.69 -13.12
C GLY A 490 -22.07 12.83 -14.20
N VAL A 491 -21.78 11.58 -13.83
CA VAL A 491 -21.17 10.54 -14.67
C VAL A 491 -21.91 9.20 -14.60
N ILE A 492 -21.66 8.35 -15.61
CA ILE A 492 -21.94 6.91 -15.60
C ILE A 492 -20.59 6.20 -15.66
N ILE A 493 -20.38 5.21 -14.79
CA ILE A 493 -19.10 4.54 -14.51
C ILE A 493 -19.17 3.10 -15.01
N TYR A 494 -18.09 2.62 -15.63
CA TYR A 494 -17.85 1.21 -15.92
C TYR A 494 -16.49 0.81 -15.36
N ASP A 495 -16.52 -0.13 -14.42
CA ASP A 495 -15.37 -0.53 -13.61
C ASP A 495 -14.21 -1.04 -14.47
N ALA A 496 -13.03 -0.51 -14.18
CA ALA A 496 -11.79 -0.88 -14.84
C ALA A 496 -11.51 -2.38 -14.69
N ASN A 497 -11.19 -3.04 -15.80
CA ASN A 497 -10.72 -4.44 -15.78
C ASN A 497 -9.81 -4.72 -16.98
N ASP A 498 -9.07 -5.83 -16.92
CA ASP A 498 -8.06 -6.23 -17.90
C ASP A 498 -8.53 -6.28 -19.36
N LYS A 499 -9.84 -6.34 -19.63
CA LYS A 499 -10.39 -6.32 -20.99
C LYS A 499 -10.49 -4.90 -21.57
N PHE A 500 -10.61 -3.88 -20.73
CA PHE A 500 -10.68 -2.48 -21.16
C PHE A 500 -9.33 -1.87 -21.54
N ILE A 501 -8.21 -2.53 -21.18
CA ILE A 501 -6.84 -2.02 -21.34
C ILE A 501 -5.98 -2.97 -22.18
N ASN A 502 -4.80 -2.51 -22.62
CA ASN A 502 -3.79 -3.31 -23.33
C ASN A 502 -4.27 -3.98 -24.64
N ASN A 503 -5.38 -3.53 -25.23
CA ASN A 503 -5.90 -4.09 -26.48
C ASN A 503 -5.03 -3.71 -27.69
N ASP A 504 -4.71 -4.70 -28.54
CA ASP A 504 -4.08 -4.49 -29.86
C ASP A 504 -4.96 -3.70 -30.83
N ALA A 505 -6.28 -3.71 -30.61
CA ALA A 505 -7.26 -2.92 -31.35
C ALA A 505 -8.53 -2.72 -30.50
N TYR A 506 -9.17 -1.55 -30.62
CA TYR A 506 -10.46 -1.27 -29.96
C TYR A 506 -11.33 -0.32 -30.80
N THR A 507 -12.63 -0.30 -30.49
CA THR A 507 -13.58 0.69 -31.00
C THR A 507 -14.41 1.26 -29.86
N LEU A 508 -14.53 2.59 -29.82
CA LEU A 508 -15.50 3.35 -29.06
C LEU A 508 -16.52 3.95 -30.04
N THR A 509 -17.81 3.86 -29.74
CA THR A 509 -18.85 4.64 -30.41
C THR A 509 -19.89 5.14 -29.44
N PHE A 510 -20.45 6.32 -29.69
CA PHE A 510 -21.60 6.86 -28.97
C PHE A 510 -22.34 7.92 -29.80
N ASP A 511 -23.61 8.12 -29.46
CA ASP A 511 -24.46 9.18 -30.00
C ASP A 511 -24.51 10.35 -29.01
N PHE A 512 -24.57 11.59 -29.51
CA PHE A 512 -24.72 12.77 -28.67
C PHE A 512 -25.60 13.85 -29.29
N LYS A 513 -26.21 14.67 -28.44
CA LYS A 513 -27.02 15.84 -28.81
C LYS A 513 -26.76 16.98 -27.84
N LYS A 514 -26.39 18.15 -28.33
CA LYS A 514 -26.22 19.34 -27.48
C LYS A 514 -27.55 19.87 -26.96
N GLU A 515 -27.53 20.45 -25.76
CA GLU A 515 -28.69 21.14 -25.19
C GLU A 515 -28.95 22.49 -25.90
N ALA A 516 -30.22 22.83 -26.10
CA ALA A 516 -30.63 24.04 -26.81
C ALA A 516 -30.36 25.30 -25.98
N GLY A 517 -29.49 26.18 -26.50
CA GLY A 517 -28.93 27.32 -25.77
C GLY A 517 -27.54 27.06 -25.19
N ALA A 518 -27.02 25.83 -25.30
CA ALA A 518 -25.67 25.43 -24.89
C ALA A 518 -24.80 25.00 -26.09
N GLU A 519 -25.17 25.36 -27.33
CA GLU A 519 -24.48 24.88 -28.53
C GLU A 519 -23.00 25.32 -28.61
N ASP A 520 -22.69 26.48 -28.01
CA ASP A 520 -21.34 27.05 -27.85
C ASP A 520 -20.57 26.55 -26.60
N ALA A 521 -21.17 25.66 -25.78
CA ALA A 521 -20.51 25.10 -24.60
C ALA A 521 -19.48 24.02 -24.96
N SER A 522 -18.62 23.67 -24.00
CA SER A 522 -17.65 22.58 -24.13
C SER A 522 -17.70 21.66 -22.92
N GLY A 523 -17.62 20.35 -23.13
CA GLY A 523 -17.55 19.36 -22.05
C GLY A 523 -17.20 17.96 -22.51
N TYR A 524 -16.70 17.14 -21.59
CA TYR A 524 -16.33 15.74 -21.82
C TYR A 524 -17.59 14.87 -21.90
N ALA A 525 -17.71 14.13 -23.00
CA ALA A 525 -18.74 13.12 -23.20
C ALA A 525 -18.24 11.72 -22.79
N ILE A 526 -16.94 11.48 -22.92
CA ILE A 526 -16.24 10.26 -22.50
C ILE A 526 -14.91 10.66 -21.87
N TYR A 527 -14.56 10.07 -20.73
CA TYR A 527 -13.28 10.27 -20.06
C TYR A 527 -12.72 8.93 -19.58
N TYR A 528 -11.54 8.54 -20.06
CA TYR A 528 -10.76 7.42 -19.53
C TYR A 528 -9.29 7.88 -19.45
N SER A 529 -8.89 8.35 -18.27
CA SER A 529 -7.67 9.14 -18.01
C SER A 529 -6.38 8.55 -18.59
N SER A 530 -6.19 7.24 -18.50
CA SER A 530 -4.99 6.54 -18.99
C SER A 530 -5.11 5.96 -20.41
N SER A 531 -6.24 6.17 -21.10
CA SER A 531 -6.56 5.47 -22.35
C SER A 531 -7.06 6.36 -23.50
N PHE A 532 -8.17 7.05 -23.32
CA PHE A 532 -8.75 7.97 -24.30
C PHE A 532 -9.77 8.90 -23.65
N VAL A 533 -9.89 10.11 -24.16
CA VAL A 533 -10.93 11.07 -23.73
C VAL A 533 -11.57 11.72 -24.96
N VAL A 534 -12.81 12.16 -24.84
CA VAL A 534 -13.55 12.87 -25.90
C VAL A 534 -14.27 14.09 -25.32
N LYS A 535 -13.76 15.29 -25.60
CA LYS A 535 -14.38 16.58 -25.27
C LYS A 535 -15.09 17.16 -26.49
N ILE A 536 -16.39 17.36 -26.38
CA ILE A 536 -17.20 18.06 -27.38
C ILE A 536 -17.08 19.56 -27.11
N ASN A 537 -16.65 20.35 -28.09
CA ASN A 537 -16.60 21.82 -28.01
C ASN A 537 -17.71 22.45 -28.89
N ALA A 538 -17.73 23.78 -28.99
CA ALA A 538 -18.68 24.54 -29.80
C ALA A 538 -18.75 24.06 -31.27
N ASP A 539 -17.61 24.00 -31.96
CA ASP A 539 -17.48 23.72 -33.39
C ASP A 539 -16.39 22.69 -33.73
N SER A 540 -15.91 21.96 -32.72
CA SER A 540 -14.87 20.92 -32.84
C SER A 540 -15.03 19.83 -31.77
N ILE A 541 -14.39 18.69 -31.96
CA ILE A 541 -14.21 17.67 -30.93
C ILE A 541 -12.71 17.55 -30.63
N MET A 542 -12.32 17.56 -29.36
CA MET A 542 -10.95 17.26 -28.94
C MET A 542 -10.92 15.86 -28.35
N ALA A 543 -10.03 15.00 -28.86
CA ALA A 543 -9.88 13.64 -28.36
C ALA A 543 -8.41 13.28 -28.10
N ALA A 544 -8.18 12.36 -27.17
CA ALA A 544 -6.87 11.74 -26.95
C ALA A 544 -6.92 10.26 -27.29
N VAL A 545 -5.82 9.75 -27.84
CA VAL A 545 -5.53 8.31 -27.95
C VAL A 545 -4.22 8.06 -27.21
N VAL A 546 -4.26 7.31 -26.10
CA VAL A 546 -3.08 6.92 -25.33
C VAL A 546 -2.71 5.49 -25.72
N THR A 547 -1.45 5.31 -26.11
CA THR A 547 -0.91 4.01 -26.52
C THR A 547 0.44 3.75 -25.87
N SER A 548 0.99 2.54 -26.04
CA SER A 548 2.39 2.24 -25.71
C SER A 548 3.41 3.18 -26.40
N ASN A 549 3.02 3.89 -27.45
CA ASN A 549 3.85 4.90 -28.14
C ASN A 549 3.66 6.33 -27.57
N GLY A 550 2.85 6.48 -26.51
CA GLY A 550 2.49 7.76 -25.88
C GLY A 550 1.13 8.30 -26.32
N THR A 551 0.82 9.52 -25.88
CA THR A 551 -0.47 10.20 -26.08
C THR A 551 -0.50 11.02 -27.36
N SER A 552 -1.50 10.77 -28.20
CA SER A 552 -1.83 11.59 -29.38
C SER A 552 -3.12 12.38 -29.14
N TRP A 553 -3.00 13.70 -29.01
CA TRP A 553 -4.15 14.62 -28.99
C TRP A 553 -4.53 15.05 -30.40
N VAL A 554 -5.83 15.01 -30.69
CA VAL A 554 -6.42 15.33 -32.00
C VAL A 554 -7.57 16.30 -31.81
N THR A 555 -7.59 17.37 -32.60
CA THR A 555 -8.78 18.22 -32.75
C THR A 555 -9.45 17.90 -34.08
N LEU A 556 -10.71 17.47 -34.02
CA LEU A 556 -11.59 17.28 -35.16
C LEU A 556 -12.24 18.63 -35.46
N ASP A 557 -11.58 19.41 -36.31
CA ASP A 557 -12.07 20.69 -36.83
C ASP A 557 -13.03 20.50 -38.03
N ASP A 558 -13.73 21.56 -38.45
CA ASP A 558 -14.64 21.59 -39.61
C ASP A 558 -15.85 20.60 -39.54
N VAL A 559 -16.20 20.12 -38.34
CA VAL A 559 -17.38 19.26 -38.08
C VAL A 559 -18.65 20.09 -37.80
N ASP A 560 -19.78 19.76 -38.44
CA ASP A 560 -21.04 20.53 -38.35
C ASP A 560 -21.86 20.18 -37.10
N ILE A 561 -21.28 20.40 -35.91
CA ILE A 561 -21.86 20.03 -34.60
C ILE A 561 -22.30 21.23 -33.73
N ASN A 562 -22.19 22.47 -34.24
CA ASN A 562 -22.71 23.66 -33.54
C ASN A 562 -24.21 23.83 -33.83
N ASN A 563 -25.00 22.85 -33.39
CA ASN A 563 -26.45 22.80 -33.54
C ASN A 563 -27.05 21.84 -32.48
N THR A 564 -28.35 21.57 -32.59
CA THR A 564 -29.12 20.72 -31.65
C THR A 564 -29.73 19.47 -32.33
N ASP A 565 -29.15 19.03 -33.45
CA ASP A 565 -29.47 17.75 -34.08
C ASP A 565 -28.76 16.60 -33.31
N TRP A 566 -28.90 15.37 -33.77
CA TRP A 566 -28.21 14.21 -33.18
C TRP A 566 -26.98 13.92 -34.03
N HIS A 567 -25.85 13.68 -33.36
CA HIS A 567 -24.57 13.35 -33.96
C HIS A 567 -24.07 12.02 -33.43
N GLN A 568 -23.21 11.36 -34.22
CA GLN A 568 -22.60 10.08 -33.85
C GLN A 568 -21.09 10.19 -33.98
N MET A 569 -20.35 9.63 -33.02
CA MET A 569 -18.88 9.62 -32.99
C MET A 569 -18.37 8.19 -32.91
N THR A 570 -17.36 7.86 -33.72
CA THR A 570 -16.55 6.65 -33.59
C THR A 570 -15.07 7.00 -33.46
N LEU A 571 -14.39 6.35 -32.52
CA LEU A 571 -12.94 6.19 -32.50
C LEU A 571 -12.61 4.71 -32.65
N THR A 572 -11.88 4.34 -33.69
CA THR A 572 -11.38 2.97 -33.92
C THR A 572 -9.87 2.97 -34.00
N PHE A 573 -9.20 2.12 -33.22
CA PHE A 573 -7.74 1.99 -33.14
C PHE A 573 -7.29 0.58 -33.52
N SER A 574 -6.19 0.48 -34.27
CA SER A 574 -5.51 -0.79 -34.57
C SER A 574 -3.99 -0.61 -34.59
N GLY A 575 -3.30 -1.33 -33.70
CA GLY A 575 -1.84 -1.46 -33.72
C GLY A 575 -1.33 -2.21 -34.96
N GLU A 576 -2.09 -3.18 -35.48
CA GLU A 576 -1.73 -3.90 -36.72
C GLU A 576 -1.75 -2.98 -37.95
N ALA A 577 -2.79 -2.13 -38.07
CA ALA A 577 -2.88 -1.14 -39.13
C ALA A 577 -1.96 0.08 -38.90
N GLY A 578 -1.59 0.33 -37.65
CA GLY A 578 -0.75 1.45 -37.23
C GLY A 578 -1.47 2.79 -37.16
N GLU A 579 -2.80 2.77 -36.97
CA GLU A 579 -3.64 3.96 -37.04
C GLU A 579 -4.80 3.97 -36.03
N ALA A 580 -5.22 5.18 -35.67
CA ALA A 580 -6.48 5.46 -34.98
C ALA A 580 -7.31 6.43 -35.84
N ILE A 581 -8.53 6.03 -36.20
CA ILE A 581 -9.40 6.76 -37.13
C ILE A 581 -10.63 7.28 -36.38
N PHE A 582 -10.99 8.53 -36.67
CA PHE A 582 -12.14 9.23 -36.13
C PHE A 582 -13.20 9.42 -37.21
N TYR A 583 -14.42 8.97 -36.91
CA TYR A 583 -15.61 9.23 -37.73
C TYR A 583 -16.57 10.12 -36.94
N VAL A 584 -17.17 11.10 -37.62
CA VAL A 584 -18.30 11.89 -37.12
C VAL A 584 -19.39 11.87 -38.17
N ASP A 585 -20.61 11.53 -37.77
CA ASP A 585 -21.77 11.35 -38.65
C ASP A 585 -21.50 10.41 -39.84
N GLY A 586 -20.72 9.35 -39.59
CA GLY A 586 -20.30 8.35 -40.58
C GLY A 586 -19.27 8.84 -41.62
N GLU A 587 -18.80 10.09 -41.56
CA GLU A 587 -17.70 10.60 -42.39
C GLU A 587 -16.36 10.56 -41.63
N GLU A 588 -15.28 10.16 -42.30
CA GLU A 588 -13.92 10.16 -41.74
C GLU A 588 -13.41 11.60 -41.60
N VAL A 589 -13.08 12.02 -40.37
CA VAL A 589 -12.71 13.40 -40.07
C VAL A 589 -11.24 13.57 -39.65
N ALA A 590 -10.63 12.55 -39.05
CA ALA A 590 -9.18 12.55 -38.77
C ALA A 590 -8.61 11.13 -38.63
N THR A 591 -7.30 11.01 -38.86
CA THR A 591 -6.53 9.79 -38.64
C THR A 591 -5.20 10.13 -37.96
N VAL A 592 -4.89 9.42 -36.87
CA VAL A 592 -3.55 9.35 -36.28
C VAL A 592 -2.84 8.17 -36.90
N SER A 593 -1.66 8.38 -37.47
CA SER A 593 -0.82 7.31 -38.04
C SER A 593 0.53 7.25 -37.33
N GLY A 594 1.25 6.14 -37.46
CA GLY A 594 2.54 5.92 -36.79
C GLY A 594 2.43 5.12 -35.49
N LEU A 595 1.35 4.34 -35.36
CA LEU A 595 1.04 3.50 -34.20
C LEU A 595 1.32 2.01 -34.50
N GLU A 596 2.17 1.69 -35.49
CA GLU A 596 2.45 0.31 -35.90
C GLU A 596 3.02 -0.53 -34.74
N GLY A 597 2.30 -1.59 -34.37
CA GLY A 597 2.63 -2.46 -33.24
C GLY A 597 2.40 -1.84 -31.87
N ALA A 598 1.71 -0.69 -31.78
CA ALA A 598 1.32 -0.12 -30.50
C ALA A 598 0.10 -0.85 -29.91
N THR A 599 -0.04 -0.82 -28.59
CA THR A 599 -1.23 -1.28 -27.87
C THR A 599 -1.95 -0.09 -27.23
N GLN A 600 -3.25 -0.23 -26.96
CA GLN A 600 -4.01 0.70 -26.13
C GLN A 600 -3.39 0.77 -24.73
N SER A 601 -3.05 1.96 -24.25
CA SER A 601 -2.65 2.17 -22.86
C SER A 601 -3.88 2.23 -21.96
N GLY A 602 -3.73 1.90 -20.67
CA GLY A 602 -4.80 2.04 -19.68
C GLY A 602 -4.32 1.64 -18.29
N SER A 603 -5.12 1.95 -17.27
CA SER A 603 -4.90 1.54 -15.89
C SER A 603 -6.07 0.68 -15.45
N ALA A 604 -5.80 -0.39 -14.69
CA ALA A 604 -6.82 -1.18 -14.00
C ALA A 604 -7.39 -0.47 -12.76
N TRP A 605 -6.88 0.72 -12.43
CA TRP A 605 -7.31 1.57 -11.30
C TRP A 605 -8.09 2.82 -11.74
N HIS A 606 -8.32 3.00 -13.04
CA HIS A 606 -9.05 4.16 -13.58
C HIS A 606 -10.22 3.66 -14.40
N ASP A 607 -11.43 4.05 -14.03
CA ASP A 607 -12.65 3.59 -14.70
C ASP A 607 -12.88 4.28 -16.05
N PHE A 608 -13.79 3.70 -16.83
CA PHE A 608 -14.34 4.34 -18.02
C PHE A 608 -15.55 5.18 -17.59
N TYR A 609 -15.48 6.50 -17.80
CA TYR A 609 -16.58 7.43 -17.49
C TYR A 609 -17.28 7.89 -18.77
N VAL A 610 -18.62 7.83 -18.77
CA VAL A 610 -19.46 8.61 -19.68
C VAL A 610 -19.81 9.91 -18.97
N GLY A 611 -19.14 10.99 -19.38
CA GLY A 611 -19.17 12.30 -18.76
C GLY A 611 -17.78 12.85 -18.49
N GLY A 612 -17.73 13.90 -17.67
CA GLY A 612 -16.51 14.60 -17.32
C GLY A 612 -16.23 14.53 -15.82
N GLU A 613 -15.67 13.41 -15.38
CA GLU A 613 -15.26 13.24 -13.98
C GLU A 613 -14.20 14.28 -13.58
N PHE A 614 -13.17 14.44 -14.42
CA PHE A 614 -12.03 15.32 -14.17
C PHE A 614 -12.07 16.61 -15.05
N GLY A 615 -13.25 17.21 -15.21
CA GLY A 615 -13.46 18.51 -15.88
C GLY A 615 -14.81 18.65 -16.59
N ASP A 616 -15.18 19.86 -17.05
CA ASP A 616 -16.54 20.22 -17.52
C ASP A 616 -17.34 19.07 -18.17
N SER A 617 -18.51 18.71 -17.63
CA SER A 617 -19.35 17.65 -18.21
C SER A 617 -20.05 18.09 -19.49
N PHE A 618 -20.34 17.14 -20.39
CA PHE A 618 -20.99 17.44 -21.66
C PHE A 618 -22.43 17.97 -21.46
N ASN A 619 -22.65 19.21 -21.91
CA ASN A 619 -23.93 19.92 -21.83
C ASN A 619 -24.90 19.43 -22.93
N GLY A 620 -25.45 18.23 -22.74
CA GLY A 620 -26.34 17.59 -23.68
C GLY A 620 -26.79 16.19 -23.26
N LEU A 621 -27.23 15.41 -24.24
CA LEU A 621 -27.65 14.01 -24.09
C LEU A 621 -26.63 13.08 -24.75
N VAL A 622 -26.41 11.93 -24.12
CA VAL A 622 -25.58 10.81 -24.63
C VAL A 622 -26.46 9.56 -24.76
N ASP A 623 -26.29 8.83 -25.86
CA ASP A 623 -27.07 7.64 -26.21
C ASP A 623 -26.16 6.58 -26.88
N ASN A 624 -26.58 5.31 -26.91
CA ASN A 624 -25.92 4.19 -27.60
C ASN A 624 -24.39 4.08 -27.41
N VAL A 625 -23.89 4.08 -26.16
CA VAL A 625 -22.45 3.93 -25.88
C VAL A 625 -22.03 2.48 -26.05
N MET A 626 -20.99 2.23 -26.85
CA MET A 626 -20.38 0.92 -27.04
C MET A 626 -18.86 0.99 -27.01
N PHE A 627 -18.25 -0.02 -26.37
CA PHE A 627 -16.81 -0.29 -26.42
C PHE A 627 -16.57 -1.76 -26.75
N ALA A 628 -15.65 -2.03 -27.69
CA ALA A 628 -15.33 -3.38 -28.14
C ALA A 628 -13.83 -3.57 -28.43
N GLN A 629 -13.30 -4.77 -28.15
CA GLN A 629 -11.89 -5.16 -28.34
C GLN A 629 -11.60 -5.53 -29.81
N GLY A 630 -11.83 -4.59 -30.73
CA GLY A 630 -11.36 -4.70 -32.11
C GLY A 630 -11.69 -3.46 -32.93
N ALA A 631 -10.96 -3.28 -34.02
CA ALA A 631 -11.17 -2.17 -34.96
C ALA A 631 -12.29 -2.45 -35.96
N ILE A 632 -13.07 -1.43 -36.31
CA ILE A 632 -14.11 -1.52 -37.35
C ILE A 632 -13.70 -0.80 -38.64
N THR A 633 -14.35 -1.19 -39.75
CA THR A 633 -14.16 -0.57 -41.06
C THR A 633 -15.02 0.68 -41.25
N ALA A 634 -14.66 1.55 -42.21
CA ALA A 634 -15.45 2.74 -42.57
C ALA A 634 -16.91 2.41 -42.95
N ASP A 635 -17.17 1.26 -43.59
CA ASP A 635 -18.55 0.82 -43.89
C ASP A 635 -19.34 0.54 -42.59
N GLN A 636 -18.71 -0.04 -41.57
CA GLN A 636 -19.33 -0.32 -40.26
C GLN A 636 -19.53 0.96 -39.43
N ALA A 637 -18.61 1.93 -39.50
CA ALA A 637 -18.81 3.25 -38.90
C ALA A 637 -19.99 3.99 -39.57
N GLY A 638 -20.12 3.87 -40.89
CA GLY A 638 -21.29 4.35 -41.63
C GLY A 638 -22.59 3.63 -41.27
N GLU A 639 -22.55 2.34 -40.92
CA GLU A 639 -23.69 1.59 -40.38
C GLU A 639 -24.08 2.05 -38.97
N ALA A 640 -23.10 2.34 -38.08
CA ALA A 640 -23.37 2.93 -36.77
C ALA A 640 -24.11 4.27 -36.88
N TYR A 641 -23.64 5.18 -37.74
CA TYR A 641 -24.36 6.42 -38.05
C TYR A 641 -25.76 6.18 -38.66
N ALA A 642 -25.90 5.20 -39.56
CA ALA A 642 -27.21 4.90 -40.15
C ALA A 642 -28.22 4.39 -39.10
N ASN A 643 -27.78 3.56 -38.15
CA ASN A 643 -28.58 3.08 -37.02
C ASN A 643 -28.97 4.23 -36.09
N MET A 644 -28.02 5.14 -35.79
CA MET A 644 -28.31 6.39 -35.10
C MET A 644 -29.37 7.19 -35.85
N VAL A 645 -29.29 7.38 -37.18
CA VAL A 645 -30.28 8.18 -37.91
C VAL A 645 -31.68 7.54 -37.92
N ASP A 646 -31.77 6.23 -38.14
CA ASP A 646 -33.07 5.52 -38.14
C ASP A 646 -33.66 5.37 -36.72
N GLY A 647 -32.85 5.58 -35.67
CA GLY A 647 -33.28 5.53 -34.27
C GLY A 647 -33.58 4.12 -33.77
N THR A 648 -32.81 3.15 -34.28
CA THR A 648 -32.81 1.76 -33.84
C THR A 648 -31.74 1.57 -32.77
N ASP A 649 -32.18 1.31 -31.54
CA ASP A 649 -31.32 0.87 -30.43
C ASP A 649 -30.56 -0.41 -30.85
N THR A 650 -29.24 -0.32 -30.95
CA THR A 650 -28.36 -1.44 -31.35
C THR A 650 -27.99 -2.36 -30.19
N SER A 651 -28.37 -2.04 -28.96
CA SER A 651 -27.98 -2.79 -27.76
C SER A 651 -28.57 -4.20 -27.68
N ASN A 652 -29.62 -4.49 -28.45
CA ASN A 652 -30.50 -5.65 -28.28
C ASN A 652 -30.46 -6.71 -29.41
N GLU A 653 -29.53 -6.63 -30.38
CA GLU A 653 -29.40 -7.68 -31.42
C GLU A 653 -28.46 -8.84 -31.02
N GLU A 654 -28.92 -9.68 -30.09
CA GLU A 654 -28.58 -11.11 -30.14
C GLU A 654 -29.24 -11.76 -31.38
N PRO A 655 -28.62 -12.78 -32.02
CA PRO A 655 -29.10 -13.31 -33.29
C PRO A 655 -30.51 -13.91 -33.23
N VAL A 656 -31.40 -13.32 -34.04
CA VAL A 656 -32.86 -13.53 -34.11
C VAL A 656 -33.34 -15.00 -34.04
N ASP A 657 -34.27 -15.28 -33.12
CA ASP A 657 -35.30 -16.33 -33.27
C ASP A 657 -36.71 -15.74 -33.06
N GLU A 658 -37.62 -15.99 -34.01
CA GLU A 658 -38.92 -15.30 -34.08
C GLU A 658 -40.00 -15.94 -33.18
N THR A 659 -40.74 -15.17 -32.38
CA THR A 659 -42.23 -15.17 -32.37
C THR A 659 -42.88 -14.07 -31.48
N PRO A 660 -44.10 -13.56 -31.77
CA PRO A 660 -44.54 -12.22 -31.31
C PRO A 660 -45.64 -12.12 -30.22
N GLU A 661 -45.58 -10.98 -29.50
CA GLU A 661 -46.62 -10.11 -28.86
C GLU A 661 -47.93 -10.65 -28.22
N VAL A 662 -48.35 -10.04 -27.08
CA VAL A 662 -49.62 -9.27 -26.85
C VAL A 662 -49.46 -8.31 -25.63
N PRO A 663 -49.91 -7.02 -25.66
CA PRO A 663 -49.79 -6.03 -24.56
C PRO A 663 -51.12 -5.70 -23.81
N GLU A 664 -51.10 -4.81 -22.79
CA GLU A 664 -52.04 -3.65 -22.58
C GLU A 664 -51.96 -2.92 -21.19
N GLU A 665 -51.66 -1.61 -21.22
CA GLU A 665 -52.39 -0.45 -20.59
C GLU A 665 -52.34 -0.10 -19.05
N PRO A 666 -52.58 1.19 -18.65
CA PRO A 666 -51.92 1.88 -17.52
C PRO A 666 -52.87 2.58 -16.47
N VAL A 667 -52.55 3.82 -16.00
CA VAL A 667 -53.33 4.89 -15.25
C VAL A 667 -52.89 5.13 -13.77
N ASP A 668 -52.87 6.32 -13.12
CA ASP A 668 -52.73 7.79 -13.45
C ASP A 668 -52.83 8.67 -12.13
N GLU A 669 -52.43 9.96 -12.18
CA GLU A 669 -52.68 11.15 -11.30
C GLU A 669 -52.28 11.25 -9.77
N THR A 670 -51.25 12.07 -9.47
CA THR A 670 -51.12 13.37 -8.67
C THR A 670 -52.11 13.80 -7.53
N PRO A 671 -51.97 14.94 -6.78
CA PRO A 671 -50.83 15.66 -6.09
C PRO A 671 -51.15 16.28 -4.65
N GLU A 672 -50.27 17.18 -4.14
CA GLU A 672 -50.42 18.32 -3.14
C GLU A 672 -50.12 18.17 -1.60
N GLU A 673 -48.98 18.75 -1.12
CA GLU A 673 -48.76 19.94 -0.20
C GLU A 673 -49.74 20.29 0.99
N PRO A 674 -49.44 21.20 1.98
CA PRO A 674 -48.21 21.60 2.74
C PRO A 674 -48.44 21.98 4.27
N VAL A 675 -47.56 22.87 4.85
CA VAL A 675 -47.67 23.89 5.98
C VAL A 675 -47.35 23.64 7.51
N ASP A 676 -46.22 24.22 7.99
CA ASP A 676 -46.04 25.47 8.84
C ASP A 676 -45.93 25.50 10.41
N GLU A 677 -45.23 26.56 10.90
CA GLU A 677 -45.17 27.29 12.21
C GLU A 677 -44.22 26.90 13.42
N THR A 678 -43.05 27.57 13.50
CA THR A 678 -42.37 28.43 14.58
C THR A 678 -42.85 28.50 16.09
N PRO A 679 -42.27 29.30 17.06
CA PRO A 679 -40.89 29.78 17.43
C PRO A 679 -40.51 29.89 18.99
N VAL A 680 -39.34 30.48 19.33
CA VAL A 680 -38.95 31.37 20.52
C VAL A 680 -38.05 30.87 21.72
N GLU A 681 -36.95 31.64 21.95
CA GLU A 681 -36.01 31.97 23.10
C GLU A 681 -36.57 32.15 24.56
N PRO A 682 -35.82 32.56 25.67
CA PRO A 682 -34.50 33.29 25.82
C PRO A 682 -33.51 33.04 27.04
N GLU A 683 -32.29 33.65 26.97
CA GLU A 683 -31.37 34.33 27.98
C GLU A 683 -30.73 33.69 29.29
N GLU A 684 -29.37 33.59 29.33
CA GLU A 684 -28.32 34.15 30.30
C GLU A 684 -28.30 33.82 31.85
N PRO A 685 -27.22 34.03 32.71
CA PRO A 685 -25.85 34.66 32.55
C PRO A 685 -24.57 34.13 33.38
N VAL A 686 -23.34 34.64 33.07
CA VAL A 686 -21.99 34.82 33.79
C VAL A 686 -21.44 33.94 34.98
N ASP A 687 -20.09 33.71 35.07
CA ASP A 687 -19.11 34.43 35.97
C ASP A 687 -17.58 33.98 35.96
N GLU A 688 -16.68 34.93 36.32
CA GLU A 688 -15.19 35.09 36.55
C GLU A 688 -14.07 33.96 36.57
N THR A 689 -12.82 34.41 36.26
CA THR A 689 -11.47 33.74 36.29
C THR A 689 -10.72 33.85 37.64
N PRO A 690 -9.53 33.19 37.88
CA PRO A 690 -8.25 33.96 37.86
C PRO A 690 -6.88 33.21 37.69
N GLU A 691 -5.81 34.01 37.58
CA GLU A 691 -4.34 33.73 37.50
C GLU A 691 -3.67 33.39 38.88
N GLU A 692 -2.38 33.07 39.11
CA GLU A 692 -1.08 32.72 38.42
C GLU A 692 -0.13 32.19 39.57
N PRO A 693 0.93 31.33 39.40
CA PRO A 693 2.24 31.79 38.88
C PRO A 693 3.22 30.74 38.25
N VAL A 694 3.90 31.08 37.15
CA VAL A 694 5.14 30.40 36.67
C VAL A 694 6.43 31.00 37.28
N ASP A 695 7.44 30.18 37.57
CA ASP A 695 8.77 30.61 38.07
C ASP A 695 9.77 30.82 36.92
N GLY A 696 10.67 31.79 37.04
CA GLY A 696 11.51 32.27 35.94
C GLY A 696 12.99 31.87 36.04
N GLY A 697 13.52 31.29 34.96
CA GLY A 697 14.95 30.97 34.81
C GLY A 697 15.48 31.28 33.41
N ASN A 698 15.97 32.50 33.18
CA ASN A 698 16.55 32.90 31.89
C ASN A 698 18.02 32.46 31.77
N GLY A 699 18.36 31.74 30.68
CA GLY A 699 19.69 31.21 30.41
C GLY A 699 20.01 31.09 28.91
N ASN A 700 20.30 32.22 28.26
CA ASN A 700 20.71 32.34 26.85
C ASN A 700 21.77 31.31 26.39
N SER A 701 21.40 30.43 25.47
CA SER A 701 22.30 29.66 24.60
C SER A 701 21.82 29.73 23.16
N ASP A 702 22.43 30.59 22.35
CA ASP A 702 22.19 30.68 20.89
C ASP A 702 22.94 29.54 20.16
N ILE A 703 22.65 28.30 20.58
CA ILE A 703 23.07 27.05 19.95
C ILE A 703 21.81 26.18 20.06
N PRO A 704 21.21 25.72 18.93
CA PRO A 704 20.09 24.80 18.96
C PRO A 704 20.43 23.57 19.80
N SER A 705 19.43 22.97 20.43
CA SER A 705 19.58 21.66 21.05
C SER A 705 19.81 20.58 19.98
N LEU A 706 20.24 19.38 20.39
CA LEU A 706 20.38 18.28 19.43
C LEU A 706 19.01 17.83 18.90
N GLU A 707 17.98 17.92 19.75
CA GLU A 707 16.58 17.69 19.39
C GLU A 707 16.17 18.70 18.30
N ASP A 708 16.45 20.00 18.51
CA ASP A 708 16.19 21.06 17.52
C ASP A 708 16.93 20.78 16.17
N GLU A 709 18.19 20.34 16.21
CA GLU A 709 18.96 20.01 14.98
C GLU A 709 18.39 18.78 14.24
N ILE A 710 17.79 17.82 14.95
CA ILE A 710 17.12 16.63 14.37
C ILE A 710 15.76 17.01 13.77
N GLU A 711 14.94 17.78 14.49
CA GLU A 711 13.65 18.29 14.02
C GLU A 711 13.81 19.13 12.74
N ILE A 712 14.80 20.05 12.73
CA ILE A 712 15.13 20.85 11.55
C ILE A 712 15.57 19.96 10.38
N ALA A 713 16.33 18.89 10.64
CA ALA A 713 16.74 17.94 9.60
C ALA A 713 15.57 17.12 9.05
N ALA A 714 14.58 16.79 9.87
CA ALA A 714 13.35 16.11 9.45
C ALA A 714 12.49 17.00 8.56
N LEU A 715 12.28 18.25 8.93
CA LEU A 715 11.57 19.22 8.08
C LEU A 715 12.36 19.50 6.77
N ASP A 716 13.69 19.56 6.82
CA ASP A 716 14.53 19.68 5.61
C ASP A 716 14.44 18.45 4.68
N GLN A 717 14.29 17.24 5.23
CA GLN A 717 14.14 16.01 4.46
C GLN A 717 12.73 15.88 3.87
N ALA A 718 11.68 16.09 4.66
CA ALA A 718 10.30 16.10 4.19
C ALA A 718 10.10 17.11 3.04
N ALA A 719 10.67 18.31 3.18
CA ALA A 719 10.64 19.31 2.11
C ALA A 719 11.42 18.90 0.84
N SER A 720 12.43 18.05 0.99
CA SER A 720 13.17 17.49 -0.15
C SER A 720 12.35 16.42 -0.90
N ASN A 721 11.44 15.73 -0.20
CA ASN A 721 10.51 14.75 -0.77
C ASN A 721 9.35 15.46 -1.51
N ILE A 722 8.77 16.51 -0.90
CA ILE A 722 7.73 17.37 -1.48
C ILE A 722 8.23 18.10 -2.75
N GLY A 723 9.46 18.62 -2.72
CA GLY A 723 10.15 19.19 -3.87
C GLY A 723 9.78 20.65 -4.21
N ASP A 724 10.32 21.14 -5.33
CA ASP A 724 10.20 22.55 -5.75
C ASP A 724 8.95 22.80 -6.62
N GLY A 725 8.25 23.90 -6.35
CA GLY A 725 7.28 24.51 -7.27
C GLY A 725 5.83 24.52 -6.76
N ILE A 726 4.88 24.48 -7.70
CA ILE A 726 3.44 24.52 -7.40
C ILE A 726 2.88 23.11 -7.44
N ILE A 727 2.46 22.61 -6.28
CA ILE A 727 1.72 21.35 -6.16
C ILE A 727 0.24 21.67 -6.36
N ASN A 728 -0.43 20.82 -7.13
CA ASN A 728 -1.84 20.93 -7.44
C ASN A 728 -2.56 19.73 -6.82
N LEU A 729 -3.37 19.98 -5.79
CA LEU A 729 -4.13 18.97 -5.05
C LEU A 729 -5.47 18.63 -5.73
N GLY A 730 -5.82 19.35 -6.80
CA GLY A 730 -7.10 19.18 -7.48
C GLY A 730 -8.26 19.78 -6.69
N MET A 731 -9.41 19.12 -6.78
CA MET A 731 -10.70 19.61 -6.24
C MET A 731 -11.47 18.52 -5.50
N GLY A 732 -10.77 17.56 -4.89
CA GLY A 732 -11.40 16.48 -4.13
C GLY A 732 -12.26 16.99 -2.97
N GLU A 733 -13.27 16.20 -2.59
CA GLU A 733 -14.25 16.58 -1.56
C GLU A 733 -13.58 16.81 -0.19
N GLU A 734 -12.43 16.17 0.06
CA GLU A 734 -11.57 16.35 1.22
C GLU A 734 -11.13 17.82 1.47
N TYR A 735 -11.17 18.70 0.47
CA TYR A 735 -10.76 20.12 0.64
C TYR A 735 -11.91 21.14 0.71
N PHE A 736 -13.19 20.71 0.67
CA PHE A 736 -14.34 21.58 0.47
C PHE A 736 -15.59 21.11 1.24
N GLY A 737 -16.57 21.99 1.45
CA GLY A 737 -17.88 21.64 2.03
C GLY A 737 -17.93 21.45 3.55
N HIS A 738 -16.79 21.49 4.25
CA HIS A 738 -16.71 21.18 5.68
C HIS A 738 -17.23 22.30 6.60
N GLU A 739 -17.95 21.92 7.67
CA GLU A 739 -18.40 22.81 8.75
C GLU A 739 -17.35 22.95 9.88
N ASP A 740 -16.55 21.90 10.11
CA ASP A 740 -15.35 21.87 10.96
C ASP A 740 -14.14 21.60 10.07
N PHE A 741 -13.00 22.26 10.30
CA PHE A 741 -11.86 22.16 9.37
C PHE A 741 -10.55 22.64 9.99
N THR A 742 -9.45 21.98 9.63
CA THR A 742 -8.08 22.45 9.91
C THR A 742 -7.26 22.41 8.63
N ALA A 743 -6.65 23.54 8.26
CA ALA A 743 -5.57 23.56 7.26
C ALA A 743 -4.26 24.00 7.89
N SER A 744 -3.19 23.28 7.58
CA SER A 744 -1.83 23.52 8.03
C SER A 744 -0.88 23.66 6.85
N VAL A 745 0.19 24.43 7.03
CA VAL A 745 1.35 24.43 6.12
C VAL A 745 2.60 24.76 6.92
N THR A 746 3.64 23.94 6.76
CA THR A 746 4.93 24.08 7.46
C THR A 746 6.01 24.44 6.45
N PHE A 747 6.69 25.57 6.66
CA PHE A 747 7.51 26.22 5.64
C PHE A 747 8.73 26.95 6.21
N ALA A 748 9.75 27.12 5.38
CA ALA A 748 10.89 28.00 5.63
C ALA A 748 11.08 28.94 4.44
N LEU A 749 11.37 30.22 4.68
CA LEU A 749 11.52 31.24 3.64
C LEU A 749 12.97 31.36 3.17
N ASP A 750 13.22 31.53 1.87
CA ASP A 750 14.57 31.88 1.38
C ASP A 750 14.99 33.30 1.85
N SER A 751 14.02 34.19 2.06
CA SER A 751 14.22 35.61 2.29
C SER A 751 12.94 36.31 2.79
N LEU A 752 13.10 37.25 3.73
CA LEU A 752 12.06 38.14 4.25
C LEU A 752 11.79 39.39 3.38
N ASP A 753 12.46 39.53 2.23
CA ASP A 753 12.39 40.71 1.34
C ASP A 753 11.93 40.33 -0.11
N ASP A 754 11.33 39.14 -0.28
CA ASP A 754 11.01 38.57 -1.61
C ASP A 754 9.60 38.90 -2.13
N GLY A 755 8.84 39.72 -1.40
CA GLY A 755 7.50 40.17 -1.77
C GLY A 755 6.43 39.10 -1.55
N ARG A 756 5.38 39.17 -2.39
CA ARG A 756 4.14 38.40 -2.23
C ARG A 756 4.27 36.97 -2.77
N GLN A 757 4.05 35.98 -1.92
CA GLN A 757 4.24 34.56 -2.17
C GLN A 757 3.11 33.74 -1.54
N ARG A 758 2.60 32.70 -2.21
CA ARG A 758 1.50 31.86 -1.70
C ARG A 758 2.01 30.51 -1.20
N LEU A 759 1.62 30.16 0.02
CA LEU A 759 1.95 28.89 0.66
C LEU A 759 0.88 27.84 0.37
N LEU A 760 -0.38 28.15 0.69
CA LEU A 760 -1.55 27.30 0.48
C LEU A 760 -2.71 28.16 -0.06
N TRP A 761 -3.45 27.66 -1.04
CA TRP A 761 -4.51 28.43 -1.70
C TRP A 761 -5.70 27.60 -2.18
N ASN A 762 -6.85 27.76 -1.52
CA ASN A 762 -8.16 27.27 -1.97
C ASN A 762 -9.03 28.46 -2.44
N HIS A 763 -9.29 28.54 -3.74
CA HIS A 763 -9.84 29.76 -4.34
C HIS A 763 -11.32 30.02 -3.95
N THR A 764 -11.56 31.17 -3.31
CA THR A 764 -12.83 31.61 -2.68
C THR A 764 -13.20 31.00 -1.33
N ASN A 765 -12.36 30.14 -0.75
CA ASN A 765 -12.57 29.61 0.62
C ASN A 765 -11.50 30.09 1.59
N TYR A 766 -10.24 29.66 1.44
CA TYR A 766 -9.15 30.03 2.36
C TYR A 766 -7.79 30.13 1.67
N GLY A 767 -6.80 30.71 2.34
CA GLY A 767 -5.42 30.69 1.86
C GLY A 767 -4.42 31.34 2.80
N VAL A 768 -3.18 30.84 2.74
CA VAL A 768 -2.01 31.29 3.48
C VAL A 768 -1.03 31.92 2.50
N GLN A 769 -0.63 33.17 2.76
CA GLN A 769 0.25 33.95 1.90
C GLN A 769 1.22 34.77 2.76
N VAL A 770 2.44 34.96 2.28
CA VAL A 770 3.42 35.88 2.88
C VAL A 770 3.63 37.07 1.94
N GLU A 771 3.85 38.27 2.47
CA GLU A 771 4.31 39.44 1.72
C GLU A 771 5.45 40.11 2.49
N ASP A 772 6.70 39.92 2.01
CA ASP A 772 7.93 40.26 2.76
C ASP A 772 7.97 39.53 4.13
N ASP A 773 7.83 40.24 5.26
CA ASP A 773 7.75 39.69 6.63
C ASP A 773 6.31 39.66 7.22
N ASP A 774 5.30 40.03 6.42
CA ASP A 774 3.89 40.03 6.82
C ASP A 774 3.20 38.68 6.49
N LEU A 775 2.51 38.08 7.47
CA LEU A 775 1.61 36.94 7.24
C LEU A 775 0.22 37.46 6.82
N VAL A 776 -0.32 36.92 5.72
CA VAL A 776 -1.60 37.31 5.12
C VAL A 776 -2.51 36.10 4.95
N ILE A 777 -3.55 36.03 5.78
CA ILE A 777 -4.55 34.96 5.75
C ILE A 777 -5.83 35.43 5.05
N TYR A 778 -6.38 34.55 4.23
CA TYR A 778 -7.66 34.72 3.56
C TYR A 778 -8.65 33.67 4.07
N PHE A 779 -9.90 34.07 4.34
CA PHE A 779 -10.97 33.15 4.74
C PHE A 779 -12.36 33.68 4.34
N ALA A 780 -13.26 32.81 3.90
CA ALA A 780 -14.66 33.10 3.59
C ALA A 780 -15.60 31.99 4.05
N GLU A 781 -16.54 32.36 4.92
CA GLU A 781 -17.73 31.57 5.25
C GLU A 781 -18.58 31.34 3.98
N ASP A 782 -18.98 30.09 3.75
CA ASP A 782 -19.85 29.61 2.68
C ASP A 782 -19.44 30.13 1.28
N GLY A 783 -18.14 30.25 1.02
CA GLY A 783 -17.60 30.73 -0.26
C GLY A 783 -18.00 32.19 -0.58
N GLY A 784 -18.28 32.98 0.46
CA GLY A 784 -18.69 34.37 0.40
C GLY A 784 -17.56 35.34 0.00
N GLN A 785 -17.55 36.53 0.61
CA GLN A 785 -16.48 37.49 0.35
C GLN A 785 -15.27 37.21 1.27
N MET A 786 -14.15 36.78 0.70
CA MET A 786 -12.87 36.63 1.43
C MET A 786 -12.61 37.83 2.34
N LYS A 787 -12.58 37.57 3.65
CA LYS A 787 -11.93 38.40 4.65
C LYS A 787 -10.42 38.25 4.44
N VAL A 788 -9.67 39.31 4.79
CA VAL A 788 -8.22 39.32 4.72
C VAL A 788 -7.69 39.79 6.07
N TYR A 789 -6.85 38.97 6.67
CA TYR A 789 -6.17 39.24 7.94
C TYR A 789 -4.69 39.41 7.63
N THR A 790 -4.13 40.57 8.00
CA THR A 790 -2.71 40.86 7.81
C THR A 790 -2.07 41.06 9.16
N PHE A 791 -1.03 40.28 9.44
CA PHE A 791 -0.23 40.35 10.66
C PHE A 791 1.11 40.96 10.28
N GLU A 792 1.26 42.27 10.54
CA GLU A 792 2.45 43.04 10.15
C GLU A 792 3.70 42.54 10.90
N ASN A 793 4.77 42.17 10.17
CA ASN A 793 6.07 41.72 10.71
C ASN A 793 5.89 40.47 11.62
N ALA A 794 5.10 39.51 11.16
CA ALA A 794 4.75 38.31 11.92
C ALA A 794 5.84 37.25 11.87
N ILE A 795 6.51 37.11 10.72
CA ILE A 795 7.58 36.14 10.50
C ILE A 795 8.91 36.86 10.76
N THR A 796 9.70 36.39 11.73
CA THR A 796 10.85 37.15 12.25
C THR A 796 12.20 36.78 11.65
N ASP A 797 12.27 35.65 10.98
CA ASP A 797 13.48 35.03 10.45
C ASP A 797 13.11 34.04 9.32
N THR A 798 14.08 33.24 8.88
CA THR A 798 13.98 32.35 7.71
C THR A 798 14.00 30.88 8.11
N ASP A 799 13.85 30.59 9.39
CA ASP A 799 13.89 29.22 9.90
C ASP A 799 12.50 28.56 9.71
N TRP A 800 12.28 27.37 10.25
CA TRP A 800 11.00 26.66 10.09
C TRP A 800 9.88 27.32 10.90
N HIS A 801 8.77 27.58 10.21
CA HIS A 801 7.52 28.11 10.74
C HIS A 801 6.35 27.24 10.30
N ASP A 802 5.23 27.32 11.01
CA ASP A 802 3.97 26.72 10.59
C ASP A 802 2.76 27.61 10.86
N VAL A 803 1.71 27.43 10.07
CA VAL A 803 0.47 28.20 10.17
C VAL A 803 -0.72 27.27 10.10
N GLN A 804 -1.55 27.27 11.16
CA GLN A 804 -2.84 26.58 11.18
C GLN A 804 -4.01 27.55 11.07
N LEU A 805 -4.97 27.20 10.22
CA LEU A 805 -6.29 27.80 10.10
C LEU A 805 -7.31 26.79 10.64
N VAL A 806 -7.92 27.08 11.78
CA VAL A 806 -8.88 26.17 12.44
C VAL A 806 -10.26 26.81 12.41
N LEU A 807 -11.24 26.11 11.82
CA LEU A 807 -12.65 26.41 11.87
C LEU A 807 -13.32 25.37 12.77
N ASP A 808 -13.90 25.82 13.87
CA ASP A 808 -14.65 25.00 14.83
C ASP A 808 -16.13 25.41 14.76
N GLY A 809 -16.94 24.56 14.14
CA GLY A 809 -18.37 24.79 13.90
C GLY A 809 -19.21 24.58 15.16
N ASP A 810 -18.77 23.71 16.07
CA ASP A 810 -19.44 23.44 17.35
C ASP A 810 -19.25 24.62 18.35
N ALA A 811 -18.13 25.35 18.25
CA ALA A 811 -17.84 26.55 19.04
C ALA A 811 -18.21 27.88 18.35
N ASP A 812 -18.64 27.87 17.08
CA ASP A 812 -18.80 29.04 16.21
C ASP A 812 -17.51 29.90 16.10
N THR A 813 -16.30 29.31 15.90
CA THR A 813 -15.03 30.08 15.86
C THR A 813 -14.15 29.81 14.64
N PHE A 814 -13.44 30.86 14.20
CA PHE A 814 -12.31 30.73 13.27
C PHE A 814 -11.03 31.29 13.91
N SER A 815 -9.99 30.47 13.95
CA SER A 815 -8.72 30.74 14.62
C SER A 815 -7.53 30.64 13.66
N VAL A 816 -6.53 31.49 13.90
CA VAL A 816 -5.27 31.53 13.13
C VAL A 816 -4.11 31.41 14.11
N TYR A 817 -3.25 30.44 13.87
CA TYR A 817 -2.03 30.18 14.63
C TYR A 817 -0.80 30.42 13.76
N LEU A 818 0.30 30.83 14.39
CA LEU A 818 1.65 30.86 13.83
C LEU A 818 2.59 30.36 14.92
N ASP A 819 3.41 29.37 14.64
CA ASP A 819 4.33 28.73 15.61
C ASP A 819 3.57 28.28 16.88
N GLY A 820 2.37 27.71 16.69
CA GLY A 820 1.44 27.31 17.75
C GLY A 820 0.80 28.47 18.53
N GLN A 821 1.20 29.73 18.31
CA GLN A 821 0.64 30.89 19.00
C GLN A 821 -0.61 31.42 18.28
N ALA A 822 -1.73 31.53 18.99
CA ALA A 822 -2.95 32.12 18.44
C ALA A 822 -2.77 33.62 18.11
N LEU A 823 -2.68 33.95 16.83
CA LEU A 823 -2.65 35.32 16.31
C LEU A 823 -4.05 35.93 16.24
N ARG A 824 -5.07 35.10 15.96
CA ARG A 824 -6.47 35.51 15.85
C ARG A 824 -7.39 34.42 16.35
N VAL A 825 -8.47 34.84 17.01
CA VAL A 825 -9.71 34.10 17.19
C VAL A 825 -10.84 35.06 16.81
N ASP A 826 -11.70 34.66 15.88
CA ASP A 826 -12.96 35.32 15.51
C ASP A 826 -14.11 34.48 16.10
N ASP A 827 -14.80 35.02 17.11
CA ASP A 827 -16.04 34.44 17.63
C ASP A 827 -17.23 34.68 16.68
N ALA A 828 -18.23 33.80 16.72
CA ALA A 828 -19.47 33.85 15.94
C ALA A 828 -19.25 33.76 14.42
N VAL A 829 -18.39 32.83 14.01
CA VAL A 829 -18.25 32.33 12.64
C VAL A 829 -19.09 31.07 12.53
N THR A 830 -20.16 31.12 11.74
CA THR A 830 -21.24 30.09 11.77
C THR A 830 -21.49 29.44 10.41
N GLY A 831 -20.51 29.50 9.52
CA GLY A 831 -20.57 29.00 8.14
C GLY A 831 -19.28 28.30 7.78
N GLY A 832 -19.39 27.27 6.94
CA GLY A 832 -18.31 26.37 6.58
C GLY A 832 -17.38 26.93 5.51
N ILE A 833 -16.53 26.07 4.96
CA ILE A 833 -15.93 26.27 3.64
C ILE A 833 -16.94 25.80 2.57
N ALA A 834 -17.09 26.53 1.46
CA ALA A 834 -18.04 26.10 0.42
C ALA A 834 -17.49 24.94 -0.40
N ASP A 835 -18.43 24.19 -1.00
CA ASP A 835 -18.21 23.16 -2.02
C ASP A 835 -17.19 23.58 -3.10
N ALA A 836 -16.59 22.55 -3.71
CA ALA A 836 -15.70 22.67 -4.85
C ALA A 836 -16.35 23.47 -5.99
N LYS A 837 -15.52 24.21 -6.74
CA LYS A 837 -15.96 25.05 -7.86
C LYS A 837 -15.34 24.61 -9.17
N TRP A 838 -14.25 25.28 -9.58
CA TRP A 838 -13.52 25.01 -10.83
C TRP A 838 -12.09 25.54 -10.74
N TRP A 839 -11.58 25.64 -9.51
CA TRP A 839 -10.25 26.12 -9.18
C TRP A 839 -9.65 25.13 -8.19
N ASP A 840 -8.56 24.52 -8.61
CA ASP A 840 -7.85 23.56 -7.78
C ASP A 840 -7.25 24.22 -6.52
N VAL A 841 -7.11 23.42 -5.47
CA VAL A 841 -6.31 23.76 -4.30
C VAL A 841 -4.84 23.60 -4.66
N THR A 842 -4.02 24.57 -4.25
CA THR A 842 -2.60 24.63 -4.64
C THR A 842 -1.70 24.96 -3.47
N VAL A 843 -0.52 24.33 -3.45
CA VAL A 843 0.54 24.53 -2.46
C VAL A 843 1.78 25.06 -3.19
N GLY A 844 2.59 25.91 -2.54
CA GLY A 844 3.79 26.51 -3.14
C GLY A 844 3.51 27.57 -4.22
N GLY A 845 2.27 27.97 -4.45
CA GLY A 845 1.94 29.07 -5.35
C GLY A 845 0.48 29.07 -5.80
N THR A 846 0.25 29.27 -7.10
CA THR A 846 -1.07 29.12 -7.72
C THR A 846 -0.99 28.96 -9.24
N ALA A 847 -1.75 28.02 -9.81
CA ALA A 847 -1.78 27.74 -11.24
C ALA A 847 -2.23 28.95 -12.12
N PHE A 848 -2.86 29.96 -11.52
CA PHE A 848 -3.50 31.08 -12.23
C PHE A 848 -2.66 32.37 -12.30
N GLN A 849 -1.62 32.52 -11.46
CA GLN A 849 -0.79 33.72 -11.36
C GLN A 849 0.69 33.35 -11.16
N ASN A 850 1.44 33.32 -12.25
CA ASN A 850 2.88 32.99 -12.29
C ASN A 850 3.82 34.07 -11.72
N THR A 851 3.34 34.88 -10.77
CA THR A 851 4.11 35.92 -10.07
C THR A 851 4.08 35.77 -8.55
N ASP A 852 3.33 34.78 -8.04
CA ASP A 852 3.06 34.57 -6.61
C ASP A 852 3.56 33.18 -6.17
N GLU A 853 4.51 32.62 -6.93
CA GLU A 853 5.21 31.36 -6.68
C GLU A 853 6.08 31.48 -5.43
N PHE A 854 6.09 30.46 -4.59
CA PHE A 854 6.79 30.44 -3.32
C PHE A 854 8.31 30.35 -3.50
N GLN A 855 9.09 31.11 -2.70
CA GLN A 855 10.56 31.11 -2.69
C GLN A 855 11.01 30.68 -1.29
N GLY A 856 11.19 29.37 -1.13
CA GLY A 856 11.48 28.73 0.13
C GLY A 856 11.20 27.23 0.04
N LYS A 857 11.06 26.58 1.20
CA LYS A 857 10.75 25.16 1.34
C LYS A 857 9.40 24.95 2.03
N ILE A 858 8.67 23.92 1.66
CA ILE A 858 7.47 23.45 2.36
C ILE A 858 7.79 22.02 2.81
N ALA A 859 7.76 21.77 4.13
CA ALA A 859 8.01 20.46 4.72
C ALA A 859 6.75 19.60 4.81
N ASP A 860 5.59 20.24 4.91
CA ASP A 860 4.29 19.61 5.01
C ASP A 860 3.17 20.61 4.63
N TYR A 861 2.05 20.07 4.17
CA TYR A 861 0.75 20.72 4.16
C TYR A 861 -0.33 19.67 4.49
N SER A 862 -1.31 20.05 5.31
CA SER A 862 -2.40 19.14 5.68
C SER A 862 -3.74 19.87 5.63
N ILE A 863 -4.79 19.18 5.17
CA ILE A 863 -6.16 19.69 5.07
C ILE A 863 -7.13 18.62 5.57
N ILE A 864 -7.80 18.93 6.67
CA ILE A 864 -8.54 17.96 7.48
C ILE A 864 -9.96 18.48 7.73
N ASP A 865 -10.95 17.59 7.70
CA ASP A 865 -12.38 17.86 7.89
C ASP A 865 -12.82 17.97 9.37
N GLN A 866 -11.87 18.27 10.26
CA GLN A 866 -12.12 18.43 11.70
C GLN A 866 -11.33 19.60 12.32
N SER A 867 -11.86 20.15 13.39
CA SER A 867 -11.21 21.18 14.21
C SER A 867 -10.19 20.55 15.17
N LEU A 868 -8.93 21.00 15.12
CA LEU A 868 -7.85 20.51 15.99
C LEU A 868 -7.45 21.53 17.07
N ASP A 869 -7.19 21.04 18.28
CA ASP A 869 -6.61 21.81 19.38
C ASP A 869 -5.12 22.04 19.13
N ILE A 870 -4.73 23.29 18.85
CA ILE A 870 -3.33 23.65 18.57
C ILE A 870 -2.56 23.94 19.87
N ASP A 871 -1.56 23.10 20.20
CA ASP A 871 -0.73 23.28 21.39
C ASP A 871 0.48 24.20 21.13
N ALA A 872 0.42 25.37 21.76
CA ALA A 872 1.47 26.39 21.79
C ALA A 872 2.79 25.97 22.48
N SER A 873 2.86 24.74 23.04
CA SER A 873 4.05 24.18 23.69
C SER A 873 4.78 23.10 22.88
N GLN A 874 4.19 22.62 21.79
CA GLN A 874 4.87 21.75 20.81
C GLN A 874 5.89 22.54 19.99
N SER A 875 6.98 21.88 19.57
CA SER A 875 7.87 22.38 18.52
C SER A 875 7.12 22.55 17.19
N VAL A 876 7.77 23.14 16.18
CA VAL A 876 7.19 23.18 14.82
C VAL A 876 7.04 21.75 14.29
N PHE A 877 8.09 20.93 14.39
CA PHE A 877 8.05 19.53 13.96
C PHE A 877 6.98 18.69 14.70
N GLU A 878 6.93 18.74 16.03
CA GLU A 878 5.95 18.00 16.84
C GLU A 878 4.51 18.38 16.48
N ARG A 879 4.24 19.66 16.22
CA ARG A 879 2.91 20.15 15.86
C ARG A 879 2.56 19.79 14.42
N THR A 880 3.51 19.86 13.50
CA THR A 880 3.28 19.40 12.13
C THR A 880 2.94 17.91 12.14
N ALA A 881 3.77 17.05 12.75
CA ALA A 881 3.50 15.61 12.87
C ALA A 881 2.19 15.29 13.63
N TYR A 882 1.80 16.12 14.61
CA TYR A 882 0.51 15.99 15.28
C TYR A 882 -0.66 16.29 14.34
N VAL A 883 -0.62 17.38 13.57
CA VAL A 883 -1.69 17.73 12.62
C VAL A 883 -1.75 16.72 11.47
N ASP A 884 -0.60 16.39 10.90
CA ASP A 884 -0.40 15.40 9.84
C ASP A 884 -0.93 14.00 10.21
N SER A 885 -0.87 13.60 11.50
CA SER A 885 -1.46 12.34 11.96
C SER A 885 -2.99 12.23 11.85
N PHE A 886 -3.67 13.29 11.40
CA PHE A 886 -5.10 13.30 11.07
C PHE A 886 -5.37 13.52 9.57
N ASP A 887 -4.33 13.68 8.74
CA ASP A 887 -4.48 13.74 7.29
C ASP A 887 -4.42 12.31 6.72
N GLU A 888 -5.54 11.85 6.17
CA GLU A 888 -5.62 10.52 5.54
C GLU A 888 -5.58 10.60 4.00
N HIS A 889 -5.41 11.80 3.41
CA HIS A 889 -5.70 12.07 2.00
C HIS A 889 -4.56 12.75 1.23
N ASN A 890 -3.75 13.60 1.87
CA ASN A 890 -2.65 14.30 1.24
C ASN A 890 -1.35 13.50 1.34
N GLY A 891 -0.86 12.92 0.24
CA GLY A 891 0.42 12.20 0.18
C GLY A 891 1.68 13.06 0.33
N SER A 892 1.61 14.08 1.18
CA SER A 892 2.70 14.88 1.73
C SER A 892 3.02 14.52 3.18
N ASP A 893 2.46 13.41 3.69
CA ASP A 893 2.73 12.81 5.00
C ASP A 893 4.16 13.14 5.44
N LEU A 894 4.30 13.69 6.65
CA LEU A 894 5.58 14.04 7.22
C LEU A 894 6.28 12.76 7.65
N ASP A 895 6.81 12.05 6.64
CA ASP A 895 7.15 10.64 6.69
C ASP A 895 8.19 10.39 7.79
N ILE A 896 7.70 10.00 8.97
CA ILE A 896 8.51 9.79 10.19
C ILE A 896 9.52 8.64 9.97
N ILE A 897 9.33 7.85 8.90
CA ILE A 897 10.22 6.81 8.42
C ILE A 897 11.51 7.40 7.80
N GLY A 898 11.51 8.67 7.38
CA GLY A 898 12.63 9.33 6.70
C GLY A 898 13.73 9.93 7.60
N VAL A 899 13.48 10.15 8.90
CA VAL A 899 14.52 10.59 9.86
C VAL A 899 14.67 9.61 11.02
N ALA A 900 15.31 8.49 10.68
CA ALA A 900 16.13 7.75 11.61
C ALA A 900 17.41 8.56 11.96
N LEU A 901 17.25 9.68 12.70
CA LEU A 901 18.35 10.30 13.45
C LEU A 901 18.03 10.41 14.95
N THR A 902 18.36 9.29 15.60
CA THR A 902 19.16 9.24 16.84
C THR A 902 18.51 9.62 18.18
N GLU A 903 17.82 8.67 18.81
CA GLU A 903 17.86 8.57 20.29
C GLU A 903 19.19 7.95 20.78
N ASP A 904 19.87 7.14 19.96
CA ASP A 904 21.05 6.38 20.41
C ASP A 904 22.38 7.15 20.38
N SER A 905 22.34 8.49 20.42
CA SER A 905 23.50 9.28 20.81
C SER A 905 23.18 10.55 21.63
N LEU A 906 22.86 10.38 22.92
CA LEU A 906 23.51 11.02 24.09
C LEU A 906 22.61 10.94 25.35
N ASP A 907 22.43 9.76 25.96
CA ASP A 907 23.36 9.09 26.91
C ASP A 907 23.50 9.75 28.32
N PHE A 908 23.39 8.92 29.37
CA PHE A 908 23.56 9.18 30.82
C PHE A 908 23.23 10.57 31.43
N ALA A 909 22.09 10.70 32.12
CA ALA A 909 21.97 11.50 33.37
C ALA A 909 20.79 11.13 34.30
#